data_AF-A0AAW6BBN7-F1
#
_entry.id   AF-A0AAW6BBN7-F1
#
_cell.length_a   1.000
_cell.length_b   1.000
_cell.length_c   1.000
_cell.angle_alpha   90.00
_cell.angle_beta   90.00
_cell.angle_gamma   90.00
#
_symmetry.space_group_name_H-M   'P 1'
#
loop_
_entity.id
_entity.type
_entity.pdbx_description
1 polymer ?
#
loop_
_entity_poly.entity_id
_entity_poly.type
_entity_poly.pdbx_seq_one_letter_code
_entity_poly.pdbx_strand_id
1 'polypeptide(L)'
;MKFNKKMALISAAVLMGISTVSAVEIPQTNIVQAATSQSRKVYFRKNSYVYNKKGQRIYKFKGKTAYFKKGATPSFPIQTTDEKTHYYFNTRDGKVYLQTTKIKGKQYANVGNGGYINLSNIGAISNSLLLTDQNVRVRVNRDTRVLNSKGQAGDTVVKKGTIITADGHGAIPGGDWIDDGVPQEYYHIVGTDHYLEDDNGTLLSQVQNGNTFDKLFTPQAMPKNAEVGSANNGTSYYDVNGQDMFPGFKSFHYQTFTIGGAYYLWNAKGNKAELFYYVGSGANQINLTTDGGNIGKDSKRTPTGALFVKASDVNLTQGVAPEPANTAAEAEAGHNAATSSEKSSLTDAIANAEKVQASAKYKSAASSVKKDYDQAVAQTKQISASTSSTGNAVNFAIWQLNHIEQSMQVEKIKVAYPNFLSPYDRTKILTAARQQYDDNSHDVMWANHDRDLILYTFKEKASNKYDQGGTVTKLNLNDYMEANTPNIKNKKGYDSSATQASINKDKKLAKYAQMLDYDKRKSSLVAKRTTPVYQSSTKIGEGASFNVNKIRLYQTGRSIKKGNNIGIFATLIVKIKGQYYFMVQEKNTYFVKASDVKLDNFSTSTTYKKYQRMVDKLTGPDHPMDFSLYAKVKKGARYYQTDFYYGVTNKTFNVQKNRYVSFIDPYVMKYNGIYYLTGGAEFNSDFDPEGAVKVSDIISMTSKLPR
;
A
#
# COMPACT_ATOMS: atom_id res chain seq x y z
N MET A 1 24.60 -47.60 -41.55
CA MET A 1 24.96 -46.17 -41.44
C MET A 1 23.91 -45.47 -40.59
N LYS A 2 24.31 -44.97 -39.41
CA LYS A 2 23.44 -44.41 -38.37
C LYS A 2 23.48 -42.88 -38.44
N PHE A 3 22.33 -42.23 -38.57
CA PHE A 3 22.19 -40.78 -38.41
C PHE A 3 21.68 -40.48 -37.00
N ASN A 4 22.53 -39.87 -36.17
CA ASN A 4 22.15 -39.29 -34.87
C ASN A 4 21.83 -37.80 -35.06
N LYS A 5 20.62 -37.36 -34.72
CA LYS A 5 20.31 -35.95 -34.45
C LYS A 5 19.97 -35.80 -32.97
N LYS A 6 20.91 -35.21 -32.21
CA LYS A 6 20.68 -34.73 -30.85
C LYS A 6 19.93 -33.39 -30.92
N MET A 7 18.81 -33.33 -30.22
CA MET A 7 18.06 -32.11 -29.89
C MET A 7 18.91 -31.25 -28.95
N ALA A 8 19.13 -29.99 -29.32
CA ALA A 8 19.74 -28.99 -28.45
C ALA A 8 18.62 -28.24 -27.71
N LEU A 9 18.48 -28.54 -26.41
CA LEU A 9 17.77 -27.71 -25.43
C LEU A 9 18.54 -26.39 -25.27
N ILE A 10 17.89 -25.27 -25.55
CA ILE A 10 18.40 -23.94 -25.19
C ILE A 10 17.93 -23.64 -23.77
N SER A 11 18.84 -23.86 -22.82
CA SER A 11 18.74 -23.36 -21.45
C SER A 11 18.74 -21.83 -21.45
N ALA A 12 17.70 -21.21 -20.90
CA ALA A 12 17.66 -19.79 -20.60
C ALA A 12 18.49 -19.52 -19.33
N ALA A 13 19.70 -19.01 -19.49
CA ALA A 13 20.48 -18.41 -18.40
C ALA A 13 21.42 -17.31 -18.92
N VAL A 14 21.17 -16.08 -18.45
CA VAL A 14 22.08 -14.93 -18.30
C VAL A 14 22.53 -14.16 -19.55
N LEU A 15 22.12 -12.89 -19.64
CA LEU A 15 23.00 -11.74 -19.93
C LEU A 15 22.34 -10.42 -19.49
N MET A 16 22.57 -10.05 -18.24
CA MET A 16 22.49 -8.65 -17.80
C MET A 16 23.73 -7.93 -18.36
N GLY A 17 23.58 -7.28 -19.51
CA GLY A 17 24.59 -6.40 -20.09
C GLY A 17 24.38 -4.96 -19.62
N ILE A 18 25.21 -4.53 -18.68
CA ILE A 18 25.36 -3.13 -18.26
C ILE A 18 26.14 -2.44 -19.39
N SER A 19 25.51 -1.59 -20.19
CA SER A 19 26.25 -0.69 -21.09
C SER A 19 26.63 0.58 -20.34
N THR A 20 27.93 0.83 -20.22
CA THR A 20 28.48 2.12 -19.80
C THR A 20 28.16 3.15 -20.88
N VAL A 21 27.27 4.11 -20.59
CA VAL A 21 27.08 5.27 -21.45
C VAL A 21 28.11 6.33 -21.05
N SER A 22 29.14 6.46 -21.89
CA SER A 22 30.02 7.62 -21.91
C SER A 22 29.19 8.88 -22.17
N ALA A 23 29.29 9.86 -21.29
CA ALA A 23 28.68 11.17 -21.50
C ALA A 23 29.37 11.90 -22.66
N VAL A 24 28.61 12.14 -23.73
CA VAL A 24 28.94 13.15 -24.74
C VAL A 24 27.86 14.21 -24.65
N GLU A 25 28.23 15.42 -24.21
CA GLU A 25 27.35 16.58 -24.26
C GLU A 25 27.11 16.97 -25.72
N ILE A 26 25.84 16.93 -26.15
CA ILE A 26 25.38 17.47 -27.43
C ILE A 26 24.33 18.54 -27.13
N PRO A 27 24.36 19.72 -27.78
CA PRO A 27 23.49 20.85 -27.42
C PRO A 27 22.01 20.53 -27.64
N GLN A 28 21.15 20.99 -26.72
CA GLN A 28 19.70 20.92 -26.83
C GLN A 28 19.21 21.61 -28.12
N THR A 29 18.85 20.79 -29.10
CA THR A 29 17.88 21.17 -30.13
C THR A 29 16.60 20.39 -29.83
N ASN A 30 15.48 21.09 -29.74
CA ASN A 30 14.17 20.46 -29.56
C ASN A 30 13.82 19.67 -30.83
N ILE A 31 14.17 18.39 -30.86
CA ILE A 31 13.73 17.47 -31.89
C ILE A 31 12.39 16.89 -31.42
N VAL A 32 11.29 17.25 -32.08
CA VAL A 32 10.00 16.59 -31.89
C VAL A 32 10.16 15.14 -32.38
N GLN A 33 10.14 14.18 -31.46
CA GLN A 33 10.28 12.76 -31.78
C GLN A 33 9.04 12.27 -32.55
N ALA A 34 9.26 11.61 -33.68
CA ALA A 34 8.19 11.21 -34.60
C ALA A 34 7.25 10.16 -34.00
N ALA A 35 5.97 10.20 -34.37
CA ALA A 35 4.94 9.24 -33.98
C ALA A 35 5.41 7.79 -34.22
N THR A 36 5.40 6.98 -33.15
CA THR A 36 5.78 5.57 -33.23
C THR A 36 4.56 4.71 -33.54
N SER A 37 4.68 3.80 -34.52
CA SER A 37 3.63 2.84 -34.88
C SER A 37 4.02 1.47 -34.35
N GLN A 38 3.39 1.03 -33.26
CA GLN A 38 3.57 -0.31 -32.70
C GLN A 38 2.29 -1.14 -32.86
N SER A 39 2.45 -2.44 -33.12
CA SER A 39 1.33 -3.37 -33.13
C SER A 39 0.81 -3.57 -31.72
N ARG A 40 -0.47 -3.22 -31.47
CA ARG A 40 -1.13 -3.28 -30.16
C ARG A 40 -2.45 -4.03 -30.26
N LYS A 41 -2.76 -4.87 -29.27
CA LYS A 41 -4.06 -5.55 -29.12
C LYS A 41 -5.14 -4.52 -28.77
N VAL A 42 -6.29 -4.58 -29.41
CA VAL A 42 -7.43 -3.66 -29.20
C VAL A 42 -8.68 -4.44 -28.85
N TYR A 43 -9.19 -4.27 -27.63
CA TYR A 43 -10.46 -4.85 -27.18
C TYR A 43 -11.64 -3.98 -27.61
N PHE A 44 -12.62 -4.59 -28.29
CA PHE A 44 -13.84 -3.92 -28.71
C PHE A 44 -14.99 -4.11 -27.72
N ARG A 45 -15.42 -3.04 -27.06
CA ARG A 45 -16.61 -3.06 -26.18
C ARG A 45 -17.94 -2.99 -26.93
N LYS A 46 -17.90 -2.64 -28.23
CA LYS A 46 -19.05 -2.58 -29.15
C LYS A 46 -18.64 -3.14 -30.51
N ASN A 47 -19.61 -3.60 -31.30
CA ASN A 47 -19.37 -3.95 -32.71
C ASN A 47 -18.76 -2.76 -33.44
N SER A 48 -17.71 -3.00 -34.22
CA SER A 48 -16.89 -1.94 -34.80
C SER A 48 -16.48 -2.22 -36.24
N TYR A 49 -16.17 -1.14 -36.96
CA TYR A 49 -15.65 -1.16 -38.32
C TYR A 49 -14.39 -0.29 -38.41
N VAL A 50 -13.56 -0.54 -39.42
CA VAL A 50 -12.51 0.42 -39.83
C VAL A 50 -13.13 1.46 -40.76
N TYR A 51 -12.71 2.71 -40.62
CA TYR A 51 -13.13 3.84 -41.44
C TYR A 51 -11.94 4.45 -42.18
N ASN A 52 -12.19 5.11 -43.30
CA ASN A 52 -11.20 5.97 -43.93
C ASN A 52 -11.25 7.40 -43.35
N LYS A 53 -10.32 8.28 -43.75
CA LYS A 53 -10.25 9.67 -43.27
C LYS A 53 -11.50 10.51 -43.60
N LYS A 54 -12.32 10.10 -44.58
CA LYS A 54 -13.61 10.74 -44.93
C LYS A 54 -14.79 10.22 -44.08
N GLY A 55 -14.55 9.26 -43.19
CA GLY A 55 -15.57 8.63 -42.35
C GLY A 55 -16.44 7.61 -43.08
N GLN A 56 -15.97 7.06 -44.19
CA GLN A 56 -16.63 5.96 -44.90
C GLN A 56 -16.09 4.63 -44.37
N ARG A 57 -16.98 3.62 -44.24
CA ARG A 57 -16.58 2.28 -43.79
C ARG A 57 -15.66 1.62 -44.81
N ILE A 58 -14.62 0.98 -44.32
CA ILE A 58 -13.76 0.08 -45.09
C ILE A 58 -14.25 -1.33 -44.78
N TYR A 59 -14.54 -2.12 -45.82
CA TYR A 59 -15.04 -3.49 -45.65
C TYR A 59 -13.93 -4.54 -45.56
N LYS A 60 -12.77 -4.27 -46.19
CA LYS A 60 -11.56 -5.10 -46.10
C LYS A 60 -10.38 -4.24 -45.64
N PHE A 61 -9.72 -4.65 -44.56
CA PHE A 61 -8.53 -3.99 -44.04
C PHE A 61 -7.40 -5.01 -43.97
N LYS A 62 -6.30 -4.74 -44.67
CA LYS A 62 -5.16 -5.66 -44.82
C LYS A 62 -5.56 -7.08 -45.27
N GLY A 63 -6.45 -7.15 -46.28
CA GLY A 63 -6.93 -8.42 -46.84
C GLY A 63 -7.95 -9.19 -45.99
N LYS A 64 -8.26 -8.73 -44.76
CA LYS A 64 -9.24 -9.37 -43.86
C LYS A 64 -10.49 -8.52 -43.72
N THR A 65 -11.59 -9.14 -43.31
CA THR A 65 -12.84 -8.44 -42.99
C THR A 65 -12.60 -7.37 -41.92
N ALA A 66 -13.01 -6.14 -42.20
CA ALA A 66 -12.81 -4.98 -41.32
C ALA A 66 -14.00 -4.75 -40.38
N TYR A 67 -14.70 -5.83 -40.01
CA TYR A 67 -15.78 -5.86 -39.04
C TYR A 67 -15.34 -6.67 -37.83
N PHE A 68 -15.52 -6.10 -36.64
CA PHE A 68 -15.12 -6.71 -35.38
C PHE A 68 -16.32 -6.76 -34.45
N LYS A 69 -16.66 -7.96 -33.98
CA LYS A 69 -17.71 -8.15 -32.97
C LYS A 69 -17.25 -7.62 -31.61
N LYS A 70 -18.20 -7.21 -30.77
CA LYS A 70 -17.96 -6.97 -29.34
C LYS A 70 -17.20 -8.17 -28.73
N GLY A 71 -16.20 -7.89 -27.92
CA GLY A 71 -15.33 -8.88 -27.28
C GLY A 71 -14.07 -9.26 -28.08
N ALA A 72 -13.99 -8.89 -29.37
CA ALA A 72 -12.82 -9.20 -30.18
C ALA A 72 -11.58 -8.38 -29.76
N THR A 73 -10.39 -8.99 -29.84
CA THR A 73 -9.09 -8.43 -29.42
C THR A 73 -7.99 -8.45 -30.52
N PRO A 74 -8.26 -8.01 -31.76
CA PRO A 74 -7.25 -8.03 -32.84
C PRO A 74 -6.11 -7.02 -32.60
N SER A 75 -4.97 -7.26 -33.24
CA SER A 75 -3.81 -6.36 -33.20
C SER A 75 -3.80 -5.36 -34.36
N PHE A 76 -3.52 -4.09 -34.07
CA PHE A 76 -3.39 -3.01 -35.04
C PHE A 76 -2.12 -2.19 -34.80
N PRO A 77 -1.50 -1.60 -35.85
CA PRO A 77 -0.44 -0.63 -35.66
C PRO A 77 -1.03 0.71 -35.21
N ILE A 78 -1.34 0.81 -33.92
CA ILE A 78 -1.90 2.02 -33.30
C ILE A 78 -0.80 3.09 -33.28
N GLN A 79 -1.11 4.27 -33.81
CA GLN A 79 -0.20 5.40 -33.76
C GLN A 79 -0.29 6.11 -32.41
N THR A 80 0.87 6.30 -31.77
CA THR A 80 1.01 6.97 -30.48
C THR A 80 1.89 8.20 -30.61
N THR A 81 1.80 9.11 -29.65
CA THR A 81 2.57 10.36 -29.60
C THR A 81 2.99 10.68 -28.17
N ASP A 82 4.09 11.42 -28.02
CA ASP A 82 4.53 11.95 -26.72
C ASP A 82 3.77 13.24 -26.35
N GLU A 83 3.03 13.81 -27.30
CA GLU A 83 2.13 14.92 -27.06
C GLU A 83 0.91 14.47 -26.25
N LYS A 84 0.49 15.28 -25.27
CA LYS A 84 -0.70 15.01 -24.46
C LYS A 84 -1.98 15.26 -25.27
N THR A 85 -2.38 14.31 -26.11
CA THR A 85 -3.59 14.36 -26.95
C THR A 85 -4.89 14.06 -26.21
N HIS A 86 -4.86 14.08 -24.88
CA HIS A 86 -5.98 13.80 -23.97
C HIS A 86 -6.55 12.38 -23.98
N TYR A 87 -6.20 11.51 -24.94
CA TYR A 87 -6.64 10.12 -25.00
C TYR A 87 -5.44 9.20 -24.82
N TYR A 88 -5.52 8.30 -23.85
CA TYR A 88 -4.37 7.49 -23.46
C TYR A 88 -4.79 6.11 -22.96
N PHE A 89 -3.80 5.25 -22.82
CA PHE A 89 -3.89 4.01 -22.05
C PHE A 89 -2.62 3.88 -21.23
N ASN A 90 -2.66 3.07 -20.16
CA ASN A 90 -1.51 2.86 -19.31
C ASN A 90 -0.73 1.62 -19.76
N THR A 91 0.59 1.68 -19.67
CA THR A 91 1.49 0.53 -19.74
C THR A 91 2.23 0.41 -18.40
N ARG A 92 3.01 -0.65 -18.24
CA ARG A 92 3.89 -0.79 -17.07
C ARG A 92 4.93 0.32 -16.96
N ASP A 93 5.33 0.90 -18.09
CA ASP A 93 6.34 1.95 -18.16
C ASP A 93 5.73 3.36 -18.01
N GLY A 94 4.40 3.47 -17.98
CA GLY A 94 3.68 4.71 -17.78
C GLY A 94 2.58 4.94 -18.80
N LYS A 95 2.15 6.20 -18.90
CA LYS A 95 1.03 6.60 -19.74
C LYS A 95 1.46 6.76 -21.21
N VAL A 96 0.68 6.20 -22.14
CA VAL A 96 0.91 6.31 -23.59
C VAL A 96 -0.28 7.01 -24.26
N TYR A 97 -0.02 8.12 -24.96
CA TYR A 97 -1.06 8.91 -25.62
C TYR A 97 -1.30 8.45 -27.06
N LEU A 98 -2.56 8.42 -27.47
CA LEU A 98 -2.96 8.07 -28.84
C LEU A 98 -2.84 9.28 -29.75
N GLN A 99 -2.34 9.07 -30.95
CA GLN A 99 -2.63 10.02 -32.03
C GLN A 99 -4.08 9.83 -32.48
N THR A 100 -4.90 10.85 -32.27
CA THR A 100 -6.33 10.80 -32.63
C THR A 100 -6.62 11.67 -33.84
N THR A 101 -7.67 11.33 -34.57
CA THR A 101 -8.18 12.14 -35.70
C THR A 101 -9.66 12.37 -35.54
N LYS A 102 -10.06 13.63 -35.62
CA LYS A 102 -11.47 14.04 -35.59
C LYS A 102 -12.08 13.83 -36.98
N ILE A 103 -13.05 12.93 -37.08
CA ILE A 103 -13.79 12.65 -38.32
C ILE A 103 -15.28 12.84 -38.01
N LYS A 104 -15.93 13.77 -38.71
CA LYS A 104 -17.37 14.10 -38.53
C LYS A 104 -17.77 14.30 -37.05
N GLY A 105 -16.96 15.06 -36.32
CA GLY A 105 -17.22 15.40 -34.92
C GLY A 105 -16.84 14.35 -33.88
N LYS A 106 -16.42 13.14 -34.28
CA LYS A 106 -16.01 12.06 -33.38
C LYS A 106 -14.51 11.81 -33.48
N GLN A 107 -13.90 11.38 -32.38
CA GLN A 107 -12.50 11.00 -32.32
C GLN A 107 -12.29 9.55 -32.73
N TYR A 108 -11.21 9.31 -33.48
CA TYR A 108 -10.80 8.01 -33.97
C TYR A 108 -9.32 7.76 -33.67
N ALA A 109 -8.97 6.51 -33.34
CA ALA A 109 -7.60 6.03 -33.30
C ALA A 109 -7.12 5.74 -34.73
N ASN A 110 -5.91 6.19 -35.08
CA ASN A 110 -5.26 5.83 -36.34
C ASN A 110 -4.62 4.43 -36.21
N VAL A 111 -5.03 3.50 -37.08
CA VAL A 111 -4.56 2.10 -37.11
C VAL A 111 -3.67 1.81 -38.32
N GLY A 112 -3.05 2.84 -38.90
CA GLY A 112 -2.19 2.76 -40.07
C GLY A 112 -2.95 2.50 -41.37
N ASN A 113 -2.24 2.60 -42.49
CA ASN A 113 -2.77 2.35 -43.85
C ASN A 113 -4.08 3.13 -44.16
N GLY A 114 -4.22 4.34 -43.63
CA GLY A 114 -5.42 5.18 -43.81
C GLY A 114 -6.67 4.67 -43.07
N GLY A 115 -6.53 3.71 -42.17
CA GLY A 115 -7.60 3.15 -41.36
C GLY A 115 -7.78 3.86 -40.02
N TYR A 116 -9.03 4.03 -39.62
CA TYR A 116 -9.43 4.74 -38.40
C TYR A 116 -10.50 3.96 -37.65
N ILE A 117 -10.39 3.89 -36.33
CA ILE A 117 -11.34 3.18 -35.45
C ILE A 117 -11.93 4.15 -34.45
N ASN A 118 -13.26 4.20 -34.36
CA ASN A 118 -13.96 5.12 -33.46
C ASN A 118 -13.63 4.77 -32.00
N LEU A 119 -13.12 5.75 -31.25
CA LEU A 119 -12.72 5.56 -29.84
C LEU A 119 -13.89 5.05 -28.97
N SER A 120 -15.14 5.42 -29.29
CA SER A 120 -16.31 4.96 -28.51
C SER A 120 -16.51 3.45 -28.54
N ASN A 121 -15.93 2.76 -29.52
CA ASN A 121 -16.06 1.32 -29.71
C ASN A 121 -14.90 0.54 -29.07
N ILE A 122 -13.80 1.22 -28.76
CA ILE A 122 -12.62 0.64 -28.11
C ILE A 122 -12.88 0.67 -26.60
N GLY A 123 -12.67 -0.46 -25.93
CA GLY A 123 -12.66 -0.53 -24.46
C GLY A 123 -11.25 -0.48 -23.90
N ALA A 124 -10.31 -1.22 -24.49
CA ALA A 124 -8.93 -1.30 -24.03
C ALA A 124 -7.93 -1.42 -25.18
N ILE A 125 -6.70 -0.97 -24.96
CA ILE A 125 -5.55 -1.07 -25.85
C ILE A 125 -4.36 -1.60 -25.04
N SER A 126 -3.62 -2.57 -25.59
CA SER A 126 -2.47 -3.18 -24.89
C SER A 126 -2.84 -3.63 -23.47
N ASN A 127 -4.01 -4.26 -23.34
CA ASN A 127 -4.59 -4.76 -22.09
C ASN A 127 -4.90 -3.69 -21.02
N SER A 128 -4.99 -2.41 -21.39
CA SER A 128 -5.35 -1.33 -20.47
C SER A 128 -6.54 -0.53 -21.00
N LEU A 129 -7.39 -0.03 -20.09
CA LEU A 129 -8.53 0.81 -20.45
C LEU A 129 -8.08 2.00 -21.30
N LEU A 130 -8.85 2.28 -22.35
CA LEU A 130 -8.75 3.55 -23.05
C LEU A 130 -9.42 4.63 -22.19
N LEU A 131 -8.66 5.65 -21.82
CA LEU A 131 -9.06 6.72 -20.90
C LEU A 131 -8.85 8.11 -21.53
N THR A 132 -9.46 9.11 -20.90
CA THR A 132 -9.21 10.52 -21.20
C THR A 132 -8.98 11.36 -19.94
N ASP A 133 -8.15 12.39 -20.02
CA ASP A 133 -7.98 13.38 -18.94
C ASP A 133 -8.98 14.55 -19.04
N GLN A 134 -9.78 14.58 -20.12
CA GLN A 134 -10.82 15.58 -20.35
C GLN A 134 -12.07 15.33 -19.52
N ASN A 135 -12.78 16.41 -19.20
CA ASN A 135 -14.09 16.33 -18.59
C ASN A 135 -15.06 15.52 -19.47
N VAL A 136 -15.82 14.63 -18.84
CA VAL A 136 -16.81 13.79 -19.49
C VAL A 136 -18.22 14.22 -19.12
N ARG A 137 -19.19 13.88 -19.98
CA ARG A 137 -20.61 14.14 -19.72
C ARG A 137 -21.30 12.83 -19.32
N VAL A 138 -22.09 12.88 -18.26
CA VAL A 138 -22.81 11.72 -17.71
C VAL A 138 -24.27 12.11 -17.53
N ARG A 139 -25.18 11.29 -18.07
CA ARG A 139 -26.61 11.44 -17.82
C ARG A 139 -27.00 10.63 -16.59
N VAL A 140 -27.71 11.25 -15.66
CA VAL A 140 -28.24 10.60 -14.47
C VAL A 140 -29.48 9.77 -14.83
N ASN A 141 -29.52 8.51 -14.40
CA ASN A 141 -30.54 7.53 -14.78
C ASN A 141 -31.74 7.47 -13.84
N ARG A 142 -31.56 7.89 -12.59
CA ARG A 142 -32.59 7.93 -11.53
C ARG A 142 -32.33 9.08 -10.58
N ASP A 143 -33.35 9.55 -9.88
CA ASP A 143 -33.16 10.49 -8.78
C ASP A 143 -32.25 9.84 -7.73
N THR A 144 -31.13 10.47 -7.41
CA THR A 144 -30.13 9.89 -6.50
C THR A 144 -29.43 10.96 -5.67
N ARG A 145 -28.95 10.58 -4.49
CA ARG A 145 -28.14 11.46 -3.63
C ARG A 145 -26.69 11.37 -4.05
N VAL A 146 -25.98 12.50 -3.97
CA VAL A 146 -24.53 12.52 -4.17
C VAL A 146 -23.78 12.29 -2.86
N LEU A 147 -22.59 11.71 -2.99
CA LEU A 147 -21.72 11.35 -1.87
C LEU A 147 -20.66 12.43 -1.71
N ASN A 148 -20.22 12.71 -0.48
CA ASN A 148 -19.08 13.60 -0.24
C ASN A 148 -17.74 12.85 -0.38
N SER A 149 -16.64 13.57 -0.16
CA SER A 149 -15.27 13.03 -0.16
C SER A 149 -14.99 11.92 0.87
N LYS A 150 -15.92 11.62 1.77
CA LYS A 150 -15.84 10.50 2.73
C LYS A 150 -16.77 9.33 2.36
N GLY A 151 -17.41 9.37 1.19
CA GLY A 151 -18.38 8.36 0.78
C GLY A 151 -19.71 8.43 1.52
N GLN A 152 -20.02 9.55 2.18
CA GLN A 152 -21.27 9.71 2.93
C GLN A 152 -22.30 10.45 2.07
N ALA A 153 -23.53 9.93 2.01
CA ALA A 153 -24.62 10.55 1.27
C ALA A 153 -25.12 11.80 2.02
N GLY A 154 -25.14 12.95 1.34
CA GLY A 154 -25.73 14.18 1.86
C GLY A 154 -27.19 14.36 1.46
N ASP A 155 -27.75 15.54 1.73
CA ASP A 155 -29.13 15.89 1.34
C ASP A 155 -29.27 16.31 -0.14
N THR A 156 -28.15 16.52 -0.84
CA THR A 156 -28.13 16.94 -2.24
C THR A 156 -28.62 15.81 -3.15
N VAL A 157 -29.75 16.02 -3.82
CA VAL A 157 -30.34 15.09 -4.80
C VAL A 157 -30.14 15.61 -6.21
N VAL A 158 -29.57 14.76 -7.09
CA VAL A 158 -29.50 15.01 -8.53
C VAL A 158 -30.63 14.26 -9.22
N LYS A 159 -31.41 14.98 -10.03
CA LYS A 159 -32.61 14.45 -10.69
C LYS A 159 -32.27 13.59 -11.91
N LYS A 160 -33.10 12.57 -12.15
CA LYS A 160 -33.09 11.77 -13.39
C LYS A 160 -33.08 12.67 -14.62
N GLY A 161 -32.27 12.31 -15.60
CA GLY A 161 -32.12 13.04 -16.86
C GLY A 161 -31.12 14.19 -16.82
N THR A 162 -30.71 14.65 -15.62
CA THR A 162 -29.66 15.67 -15.47
C THR A 162 -28.38 15.21 -16.15
N ILE A 163 -27.75 16.09 -16.93
CA ILE A 163 -26.44 15.82 -17.51
C ILE A 163 -25.39 16.56 -16.68
N ILE A 164 -24.62 15.82 -15.91
CA ILE A 164 -23.49 16.36 -15.15
C ILE A 164 -22.23 16.38 -16.01
N THR A 165 -21.28 17.22 -15.60
CA THR A 165 -19.90 17.19 -16.07
C THR A 165 -19.03 16.57 -14.98
N ALA A 166 -18.20 15.60 -15.35
CA ALA A 166 -17.30 14.92 -14.44
C ALA A 166 -15.84 15.05 -14.90
N ASP A 167 -14.92 15.32 -13.99
CA ASP A 167 -13.46 15.43 -14.21
C ASP A 167 -12.67 14.27 -13.57
N GLY A 168 -13.38 13.27 -13.06
CA GLY A 168 -12.81 12.06 -12.47
C GLY A 168 -13.80 10.91 -12.52
N HIS A 169 -13.31 9.69 -12.68
CA HIS A 169 -14.08 8.47 -12.48
C HIS A 169 -13.19 7.38 -11.85
N GLY A 170 -13.70 6.72 -10.81
CA GLY A 170 -13.00 5.73 -9.99
C GLY A 170 -13.41 5.83 -8.51
N ALA A 171 -12.63 5.24 -7.61
CA ALA A 171 -12.92 5.25 -6.17
C ALA A 171 -12.80 6.65 -5.54
N ILE A 172 -13.53 6.89 -4.43
CA ILE A 172 -13.44 8.15 -3.67
C ILE A 172 -12.07 8.21 -2.95
N PRO A 173 -11.25 9.26 -3.18
CA PRO A 173 -9.93 9.36 -2.56
C PRO A 173 -10.01 9.41 -1.02
N GLY A 174 -9.41 8.43 -0.35
CA GLY A 174 -9.31 8.38 1.12
C GLY A 174 -10.59 7.94 1.84
N GLY A 175 -11.61 7.48 1.12
CA GLY A 175 -12.70 6.71 1.72
C GLY A 175 -12.21 5.31 2.09
N ASP A 176 -12.69 4.78 3.22
CA ASP A 176 -12.60 3.35 3.48
C ASP A 176 -13.25 2.60 2.32
N TRP A 177 -12.63 1.51 1.87
CA TRP A 177 -13.24 0.62 0.89
C TRP A 177 -14.54 0.12 1.52
N ILE A 178 -15.67 0.68 1.08
CA ILE A 178 -16.99 0.31 1.61
C ILE A 178 -17.17 -1.20 1.38
N ASP A 179 -17.60 -1.87 2.45
CA ASP A 179 -17.72 -3.31 2.66
C ASP A 179 -18.06 -4.18 1.44
N ASP A 180 -17.59 -5.43 1.47
CA ASP A 180 -17.88 -6.55 0.56
C ASP A 180 -17.09 -6.69 -0.76
N GLY A 181 -15.98 -5.97 -0.93
CA GLY A 181 -14.98 -6.32 -1.95
C GLY A 181 -15.40 -6.05 -3.41
N VAL A 182 -16.38 -5.16 -3.60
CA VAL A 182 -16.71 -4.58 -4.92
C VAL A 182 -16.29 -3.10 -4.89
N PRO A 183 -15.29 -2.67 -5.67
CA PRO A 183 -15.00 -1.25 -5.84
C PRO A 183 -16.22 -0.59 -6.48
N GLN A 184 -17.01 0.14 -5.70
CA GLN A 184 -18.00 1.04 -6.30
C GLN A 184 -17.25 2.18 -7.00
N GLU A 185 -17.52 2.37 -8.29
CA GLU A 185 -16.94 3.43 -9.10
C GLU A 185 -17.83 4.67 -9.05
N TYR A 186 -17.21 5.85 -8.99
CA TYR A 186 -17.92 7.12 -8.86
C TYR A 186 -17.42 8.13 -9.87
N TYR A 187 -18.33 8.94 -10.41
CA TYR A 187 -18.01 10.17 -11.13
C TYR A 187 -17.85 11.34 -10.15
N HIS A 188 -16.68 11.98 -10.15
CA HIS A 188 -16.50 13.24 -9.43
C HIS A 188 -17.15 14.38 -10.21
N ILE A 189 -18.02 15.15 -9.56
CA ILE A 189 -18.76 16.25 -10.19
C ILE A 189 -17.89 17.52 -10.18
N VAL A 190 -17.63 18.07 -11.37
CA VAL A 190 -16.73 19.22 -11.55
C VAL A 190 -17.13 20.40 -10.67
N GLY A 191 -16.14 20.97 -9.99
CA GLY A 191 -16.30 22.17 -9.17
C GLY A 191 -16.98 21.92 -7.81
N THR A 192 -17.13 20.66 -7.41
CA THR A 192 -17.69 20.25 -6.12
C THR A 192 -16.78 19.22 -5.44
N ASP A 193 -17.10 18.83 -4.21
CA ASP A 193 -16.54 17.65 -3.53
C ASP A 193 -17.50 16.45 -3.57
N HIS A 194 -18.47 16.48 -4.49
CA HIS A 194 -19.53 15.50 -4.62
C HIS A 194 -19.23 14.45 -5.69
N TYR A 195 -19.72 13.25 -5.42
CA TYR A 195 -19.54 12.06 -6.24
C TYR A 195 -20.90 11.44 -6.59
N LEU A 196 -21.07 11.07 -7.86
CA LEU A 196 -22.21 10.30 -8.35
C LEU A 196 -21.77 8.86 -8.57
N GLU A 197 -22.43 7.90 -7.93
CA GLU A 197 -22.24 6.47 -8.17
C GLU A 197 -22.46 6.11 -9.66
N ASP A 198 -21.55 5.35 -10.26
CA ASP A 198 -21.54 5.06 -11.70
C ASP A 198 -22.81 4.35 -12.17
N ASP A 199 -23.36 3.44 -11.36
CA ASP A 199 -24.62 2.72 -11.63
C ASP A 199 -25.85 3.64 -11.75
N ASN A 200 -25.73 4.88 -11.28
CA ASN A 200 -26.75 5.92 -11.43
C ASN A 200 -26.51 6.81 -12.66
N GLY A 201 -25.48 6.53 -13.45
CA GLY A 201 -25.04 7.33 -14.59
C GLY A 201 -25.03 6.56 -15.93
N THR A 202 -25.00 7.33 -17.01
CA THR A 202 -24.69 6.82 -18.35
C THR A 202 -23.72 7.77 -19.04
N LEU A 203 -22.51 7.27 -19.31
CA LEU A 203 -21.48 8.01 -20.02
C LEU A 203 -21.98 8.40 -21.42
N LEU A 204 -22.01 9.71 -21.68
CA LEU A 204 -22.33 10.29 -22.99
C LEU A 204 -21.06 10.58 -23.82
N SER A 205 -19.91 10.76 -23.17
CA SER A 205 -18.62 10.94 -23.81
C SER A 205 -18.13 9.65 -24.50
N GLN A 206 -17.19 9.79 -25.45
CA GLN A 206 -16.64 8.62 -26.16
C GLN A 206 -15.80 7.72 -25.25
N VAL A 207 -15.11 8.29 -24.26
CA VAL A 207 -14.12 7.62 -23.42
C VAL A 207 -14.32 8.09 -21.98
N GLN A 208 -14.03 7.21 -21.03
CA GLN A 208 -14.14 7.44 -19.59
C GLN A 208 -13.03 8.39 -19.09
N ASN A 209 -13.31 9.22 -18.09
CA ASN A 209 -12.26 10.04 -17.48
C ASN A 209 -11.34 9.18 -16.61
N GLY A 210 -10.02 9.32 -16.76
CA GLY A 210 -9.01 8.53 -16.06
C GLY A 210 -8.31 9.22 -14.89
N ASN A 211 -8.66 10.46 -14.54
CA ASN A 211 -7.91 11.27 -13.57
C ASN A 211 -7.93 10.68 -12.15
N THR A 212 -9.03 10.05 -11.74
CA THR A 212 -9.10 9.37 -10.43
C THR A 212 -8.32 8.07 -10.44
N PHE A 213 -8.46 7.28 -11.51
CA PHE A 213 -7.65 6.08 -11.73
C PHE A 213 -6.15 6.37 -11.69
N ASP A 214 -5.68 7.44 -12.36
CA ASP A 214 -4.27 7.83 -12.39
C ASP A 214 -3.71 8.17 -11.00
N LYS A 215 -4.52 8.73 -10.10
CA LYS A 215 -4.09 9.01 -8.71
C LYS A 215 -3.90 7.73 -7.90
N LEU A 216 -4.60 6.66 -8.27
CA LEU A 216 -4.46 5.32 -7.68
C LEU A 216 -3.37 4.49 -8.37
N PHE A 217 -2.90 4.91 -9.55
CA PHE A 217 -1.87 4.23 -10.32
C PHE A 217 -0.45 4.72 -9.98
N THR A 218 0.39 3.81 -9.46
CA THR A 218 1.85 3.99 -9.44
C THR A 218 2.50 2.94 -10.34
N PRO A 219 3.34 3.34 -11.34
CA PRO A 219 3.96 2.40 -12.29
C PRO A 219 4.74 1.27 -11.61
N GLN A 220 5.36 1.55 -10.46
CA GLN A 220 6.13 0.57 -9.67
C GLN A 220 5.27 -0.45 -8.89
N ALA A 221 3.96 -0.21 -8.71
CA ALA A 221 3.05 -1.16 -8.05
C ALA A 221 2.40 -2.17 -9.00
N MET A 222 2.69 -2.10 -10.30
CA MET A 222 2.22 -3.08 -11.28
C MET A 222 3.12 -4.32 -11.25
N PRO A 223 2.72 -5.37 -10.51
CA PRO A 223 1.89 -6.41 -11.14
C PRO A 223 0.84 -7.06 -10.21
N LYS A 224 0.16 -6.31 -9.32
CA LYS A 224 -0.82 -6.93 -8.38
C LYS A 224 -2.30 -6.53 -8.52
N ASN A 225 -2.67 -5.48 -9.26
CA ASN A 225 -4.03 -4.90 -9.16
C ASN A 225 -4.75 -4.70 -10.51
N ALA A 226 -4.50 -5.54 -11.52
CA ALA A 226 -5.43 -5.57 -12.65
C ALA A 226 -6.72 -6.23 -12.17
N GLU A 227 -7.86 -5.57 -12.37
CA GLU A 227 -9.14 -6.07 -11.92
C GLU A 227 -10.06 -6.31 -13.10
N VAL A 228 -10.82 -7.39 -13.02
CA VAL A 228 -11.90 -7.69 -13.96
C VAL A 228 -13.21 -7.86 -13.23
N GLY A 229 -14.27 -7.31 -13.81
CA GLY A 229 -15.64 -7.48 -13.33
C GLY A 229 -16.38 -8.53 -14.13
N SER A 230 -17.20 -9.33 -13.44
CA SER A 230 -18.18 -10.20 -14.08
C SER A 230 -19.22 -9.36 -14.84
N ALA A 231 -19.76 -9.92 -15.94
CA ALA A 231 -20.87 -9.30 -16.65
C ALA A 231 -22.16 -9.32 -15.81
N ASN A 232 -23.22 -8.64 -16.29
CA ASN A 232 -24.54 -8.58 -15.65
C ASN A 232 -25.18 -9.94 -15.30
N ASN A 233 -24.62 -11.09 -15.72
CA ASN A 233 -25.15 -12.43 -15.40
C ASN A 233 -24.13 -13.31 -14.66
N GLY A 234 -23.09 -12.72 -14.05
CA GLY A 234 -21.98 -13.44 -13.41
C GLY A 234 -21.06 -14.16 -14.42
N THR A 235 -19.99 -14.78 -13.91
CA THR A 235 -19.05 -15.63 -14.66
C THR A 235 -18.85 -16.98 -13.98
N SER A 236 -18.56 -18.03 -14.75
CA SER A 236 -18.16 -19.34 -14.22
C SER A 236 -16.72 -19.32 -13.69
N TYR A 237 -16.42 -20.26 -12.78
CA TYR A 237 -15.07 -20.52 -12.27
C TYR A 237 -14.52 -21.81 -12.87
N TYR A 238 -13.24 -21.78 -13.21
CA TYR A 238 -12.55 -22.89 -13.84
C TYR A 238 -11.34 -23.34 -13.02
N ASP A 239 -11.01 -24.62 -13.12
CA ASP A 239 -9.77 -25.18 -12.59
C ASP A 239 -8.61 -25.01 -13.57
N VAL A 240 -7.42 -25.46 -13.18
CA VAL A 240 -6.20 -25.44 -14.00
C VAL A 240 -6.28 -26.33 -15.26
N ASN A 241 -7.26 -27.21 -15.35
CA ASN A 241 -7.51 -28.05 -16.52
C ASN A 241 -8.59 -27.46 -17.44
N GLY A 242 -9.05 -26.23 -17.18
CA GLY A 242 -10.09 -25.56 -17.95
C GLY A 242 -11.48 -26.17 -17.76
N GLN A 243 -11.70 -26.94 -16.69
CA GLN A 243 -12.99 -27.53 -16.34
C GLN A 243 -13.79 -26.58 -15.47
N ASP A 244 -15.11 -26.49 -15.71
CA ASP A 244 -16.02 -25.74 -14.84
C ASP A 244 -16.07 -26.41 -13.48
N MET A 245 -15.61 -25.71 -12.44
CA MET A 245 -15.54 -26.24 -11.08
C MET A 245 -16.91 -26.36 -10.41
N PHE A 246 -17.86 -25.52 -10.84
CA PHE A 246 -19.19 -25.46 -10.24
C PHE A 246 -20.26 -25.41 -11.33
N PRO A 247 -20.47 -26.53 -12.07
CA PRO A 247 -21.47 -26.57 -13.13
C PRO A 247 -22.85 -26.16 -12.61
N GLY A 248 -23.50 -25.22 -13.31
CA GLY A 248 -24.80 -24.68 -12.91
C GLY A 248 -24.74 -23.52 -11.91
N PHE A 249 -23.53 -23.12 -11.47
CA PHE A 249 -23.32 -21.98 -10.62
C PHE A 249 -22.39 -20.94 -11.26
N LYS A 250 -22.55 -19.68 -10.85
CA LYS A 250 -21.76 -18.53 -11.29
C LYS A 250 -21.38 -17.64 -10.11
N SER A 251 -20.39 -16.78 -10.36
CA SER A 251 -20.08 -15.61 -9.54
C SER A 251 -21.31 -14.71 -9.36
N PHE A 252 -21.25 -13.81 -8.39
CA PHE A 252 -22.24 -12.73 -8.28
C PHE A 252 -22.18 -11.79 -9.49
N HIS A 253 -23.32 -11.14 -9.75
CA HIS A 253 -23.37 -9.97 -10.61
C HIS A 253 -22.38 -8.92 -10.12
N TYR A 254 -21.62 -8.33 -11.04
CA TYR A 254 -20.65 -7.26 -10.76
C TYR A 254 -19.52 -7.65 -9.80
N GLN A 255 -19.33 -8.94 -9.55
CA GLN A 255 -18.20 -9.41 -8.77
C GLN A 255 -16.90 -9.04 -9.47
N THR A 256 -16.02 -8.36 -8.75
CA THR A 256 -14.67 -8.01 -9.18
C THR A 256 -13.66 -9.06 -8.73
N PHE A 257 -12.67 -9.27 -9.58
CA PHE A 257 -11.57 -10.20 -9.35
C PHE A 257 -10.25 -9.48 -9.55
N THR A 258 -9.40 -9.53 -8.54
CA THR A 258 -7.99 -9.20 -8.72
C THR A 258 -7.31 -10.31 -9.52
N ILE A 259 -6.64 -9.94 -10.60
CA ILE A 259 -5.98 -10.88 -11.50
C ILE A 259 -4.52 -11.04 -11.10
N GLY A 260 -4.15 -12.24 -10.67
CA GLY A 260 -2.76 -12.63 -10.43
C GLY A 260 -2.00 -13.03 -11.71
N GLY A 261 -2.70 -13.35 -12.80
CA GLY A 261 -2.03 -13.75 -14.05
C GLY A 261 -2.99 -14.05 -15.19
N ALA A 262 -2.43 -14.21 -16.39
CA ALA A 262 -3.16 -14.66 -17.57
C ALA A 262 -2.55 -15.97 -18.07
N TYR A 263 -3.40 -16.93 -18.42
CA TYR A 263 -2.97 -18.28 -18.79
C TYR A 263 -3.94 -18.86 -19.83
N TYR A 264 -3.42 -19.49 -20.88
CA TYR A 264 -4.22 -20.31 -21.78
C TYR A 264 -4.47 -21.67 -21.15
N LEU A 265 -5.73 -22.06 -21.07
CA LEU A 265 -6.15 -23.38 -20.61
C LEU A 265 -6.91 -24.10 -21.73
N TRP A 266 -6.83 -25.43 -21.74
CA TRP A 266 -7.56 -26.25 -22.69
C TRP A 266 -9.01 -26.42 -22.25
N ASN A 267 -9.96 -25.81 -22.96
CA ASN A 267 -11.37 -26.01 -22.69
C ASN A 267 -11.84 -27.29 -23.41
N ALA A 268 -11.98 -28.38 -22.66
CA ALA A 268 -12.42 -29.67 -23.20
C ALA A 268 -13.78 -29.60 -23.91
N LYS A 269 -14.73 -28.81 -23.40
CA LYS A 269 -16.07 -28.65 -24.02
C LYS A 269 -15.99 -27.93 -25.37
N GLY A 270 -15.06 -26.98 -25.51
CA GLY A 270 -14.83 -26.24 -26.74
C GLY A 270 -13.79 -26.85 -27.67
N ASN A 271 -13.09 -27.90 -27.22
CA ASN A 271 -11.95 -28.54 -27.86
C ASN A 271 -10.92 -27.54 -28.43
N LYS A 272 -10.56 -26.54 -27.63
CA LYS A 272 -9.63 -25.48 -28.01
C LYS A 272 -9.00 -24.82 -26.78
N ALA A 273 -7.81 -24.25 -26.96
CA ALA A 273 -7.21 -23.37 -25.96
C ALA A 273 -7.93 -22.02 -25.91
N GLU A 274 -8.27 -21.57 -24.71
CA GLU A 274 -8.87 -20.27 -24.45
C GLU A 274 -8.09 -19.53 -23.37
N LEU A 275 -8.16 -18.20 -23.37
CA LEU A 275 -7.47 -17.37 -22.39
C LEU A 275 -8.32 -17.26 -21.10
N PHE A 276 -7.66 -17.46 -19.97
CA PHE A 276 -8.22 -17.32 -18.64
C PHE A 276 -7.37 -16.37 -17.78
N TYR A 277 -8.01 -15.74 -16.80
CA TYR A 277 -7.34 -14.98 -15.75
C TYR A 277 -7.31 -15.80 -14.46
N TYR A 278 -6.11 -15.95 -13.88
CA TYR A 278 -5.92 -16.51 -12.56
C TYR A 278 -6.34 -15.48 -11.51
N VAL A 279 -7.30 -15.84 -10.65
CA VAL A 279 -7.92 -14.91 -9.69
C VAL A 279 -7.69 -15.28 -8.23
N GLY A 280 -6.97 -16.38 -7.97
CA GLY A 280 -6.54 -16.74 -6.62
C GLY A 280 -6.44 -18.25 -6.38
N SER A 281 -5.89 -18.60 -5.23
CA SER A 281 -5.86 -19.97 -4.71
C SER A 281 -7.23 -20.32 -4.11
N GLY A 282 -7.77 -21.50 -4.43
CA GLY A 282 -9.12 -21.90 -4.02
C GLY A 282 -9.35 -22.12 -2.52
N ALA A 283 -8.38 -21.83 -1.66
CA ALA A 283 -8.49 -22.06 -0.22
C ALA A 283 -9.49 -21.11 0.48
N ASN A 284 -9.91 -20.03 -0.18
CA ASN A 284 -10.88 -19.09 0.38
C ASN A 284 -12.31 -19.48 -0.02
N GLN A 285 -13.25 -19.32 0.91
CA GLN A 285 -14.66 -19.54 0.66
C GLN A 285 -15.17 -18.50 -0.35
N ILE A 286 -15.74 -18.97 -1.45
CA ILE A 286 -16.38 -18.13 -2.46
C ILE A 286 -17.89 -18.23 -2.34
N ASN A 287 -18.58 -17.13 -2.67
CA ASN A 287 -20.03 -17.12 -2.78
C ASN A 287 -20.43 -17.42 -4.24
N LEU A 288 -21.46 -18.23 -4.44
CA LEU A 288 -21.98 -18.62 -5.76
C LEU A 288 -23.49 -18.35 -5.91
N THR A 289 -23.98 -18.40 -7.14
CA THR A 289 -25.40 -18.17 -7.46
C THR A 289 -25.80 -19.06 -8.65
N THR A 290 -27.09 -19.38 -8.82
CA THR A 290 -27.54 -20.16 -9.98
C THR A 290 -27.67 -19.29 -11.26
N ASP A 291 -27.94 -17.99 -11.12
CA ASP A 291 -28.17 -17.05 -12.25
C ASP A 291 -27.48 -15.67 -12.09
N GLY A 292 -26.45 -15.57 -11.25
CA GLY A 292 -25.78 -14.31 -10.88
C GLY A 292 -26.46 -13.52 -9.73
N GLY A 293 -27.70 -13.88 -9.36
CA GLY A 293 -28.58 -13.14 -8.44
C GLY A 293 -28.37 -13.39 -6.93
N ASN A 294 -29.34 -13.02 -6.09
CA ASN A 294 -29.22 -13.00 -4.61
C ASN A 294 -28.75 -14.33 -3.98
N ILE A 295 -28.00 -14.20 -2.87
CA ILE A 295 -27.39 -15.29 -2.08
C ILE A 295 -28.48 -16.29 -1.61
N GLY A 296 -28.52 -17.47 -2.20
CA GLY A 296 -29.21 -18.63 -1.60
C GLY A 296 -28.45 -19.14 -0.37
N LYS A 297 -29.13 -19.63 0.67
CA LYS A 297 -28.52 -20.01 1.97
C LYS A 297 -27.39 -21.06 1.90
N ASP A 298 -27.23 -21.78 0.78
CA ASP A 298 -26.24 -22.86 0.58
C ASP A 298 -25.16 -22.57 -0.50
N SER A 299 -24.94 -21.29 -0.81
CA SER A 299 -24.13 -20.82 -1.94
C SER A 299 -22.62 -20.74 -1.70
N LYS A 300 -22.15 -21.01 -0.49
CA LYS A 300 -20.72 -20.90 -0.18
C LYS A 300 -19.98 -22.19 -0.55
N ARG A 301 -18.84 -22.06 -1.24
CA ARG A 301 -17.98 -23.20 -1.63
C ARG A 301 -16.52 -22.90 -1.31
N THR A 302 -15.77 -23.92 -0.95
CA THR A 302 -14.31 -23.86 -0.82
C THR A 302 -13.71 -24.66 -1.98
N PRO A 303 -13.16 -24.00 -3.00
CA PRO A 303 -12.54 -24.68 -4.14
C PRO A 303 -11.31 -25.51 -3.75
N THR A 304 -11.03 -26.58 -4.49
CA THR A 304 -9.94 -27.53 -4.18
C THR A 304 -8.65 -27.26 -4.96
N GLY A 305 -8.44 -26.04 -5.48
CA GLY A 305 -7.29 -25.71 -6.33
C GLY A 305 -7.29 -24.26 -6.83
N ALA A 306 -6.37 -23.91 -7.73
CA ALA A 306 -6.32 -22.58 -8.34
C ALA A 306 -7.62 -22.24 -9.10
N LEU A 307 -8.04 -20.98 -8.97
CA LEU A 307 -9.27 -20.45 -9.58
C LEU A 307 -8.98 -19.60 -10.81
N PHE A 308 -9.78 -19.82 -11.84
CA PHE A 308 -9.71 -19.07 -13.08
C PHE A 308 -11.07 -18.55 -13.52
N VAL A 309 -11.08 -17.40 -14.21
CA VAL A 309 -12.25 -16.89 -14.95
C VAL A 309 -11.88 -16.74 -16.42
N LYS A 310 -12.82 -17.04 -17.33
CA LYS A 310 -12.54 -16.92 -18.76
C LYS A 310 -12.45 -15.45 -19.17
N ALA A 311 -11.37 -15.08 -19.85
CA ALA A 311 -11.11 -13.68 -20.21
C ALA A 311 -12.17 -13.06 -21.13
N SER A 312 -12.89 -13.87 -21.93
CA SER A 312 -13.98 -13.39 -22.77
C SER A 312 -15.28 -13.06 -22.02
N ASP A 313 -15.41 -13.56 -20.79
CA ASP A 313 -16.65 -13.53 -20.02
C ASP A 313 -16.64 -12.42 -18.94
N VAL A 314 -15.49 -11.76 -18.80
CA VAL A 314 -15.24 -10.67 -17.86
C VAL A 314 -14.72 -9.43 -18.59
N ASN A 315 -14.84 -8.26 -17.97
CA ASN A 315 -14.33 -7.00 -18.52
C ASN A 315 -13.26 -6.43 -17.60
N LEU A 316 -12.18 -5.91 -18.17
CA LEU A 316 -11.18 -5.16 -17.41
C LEU A 316 -11.86 -3.91 -16.82
N THR A 317 -11.86 -3.79 -15.50
CA THR A 317 -12.38 -2.64 -14.76
C THR A 317 -11.24 -1.71 -14.37
N GLN A 318 -10.07 -2.26 -14.06
CA GLN A 318 -8.91 -1.47 -13.67
C GLN A 318 -7.59 -2.09 -14.11
N GLY A 319 -6.60 -1.24 -14.37
CA GLY A 319 -5.20 -1.62 -14.53
C GLY A 319 -4.80 -2.06 -15.94
N VAL A 320 -3.77 -2.90 -15.98
CA VAL A 320 -3.21 -3.48 -17.21
C VAL A 320 -3.24 -4.99 -17.04
N ALA A 321 -4.12 -5.67 -17.77
CA ALA A 321 -4.18 -7.12 -17.68
C ALA A 321 -2.82 -7.75 -18.08
N PRO A 322 -2.35 -8.77 -17.36
CA PRO A 322 -1.05 -9.37 -17.61
C PRO A 322 -1.01 -10.05 -18.99
N GLU A 323 0.17 -10.10 -19.60
CA GLU A 323 0.37 -10.94 -20.77
C GLU A 323 0.29 -12.43 -20.37
N PRO A 324 -0.20 -13.31 -21.26
CA PRO A 324 -0.31 -14.73 -20.97
C PRO A 324 1.06 -15.36 -20.68
N ALA A 325 1.13 -16.18 -19.64
CA ALA A 325 2.36 -16.86 -19.23
C ALA A 325 2.76 -18.05 -20.12
N ASN A 326 1.80 -18.57 -20.89
CA ASN A 326 1.98 -19.62 -21.87
C ASN A 326 1.27 -19.26 -23.18
N THR A 327 1.35 -20.14 -24.16
CA THR A 327 0.74 -20.05 -25.47
C THR A 327 -0.45 -21.02 -25.60
N ALA A 328 -1.31 -20.77 -26.58
CA ALA A 328 -2.41 -21.68 -26.91
C ALA A 328 -1.90 -23.10 -27.27
N ALA A 329 -0.75 -23.19 -27.94
CA ALA A 329 -0.14 -24.46 -28.32
C ALA A 329 0.40 -25.24 -27.11
N GLU A 330 0.97 -24.54 -26.12
CA GLU A 330 1.40 -25.16 -24.86
C GLU A 330 0.20 -25.66 -24.05
N ALA A 331 -0.90 -24.91 -24.02
CA ALA A 331 -2.14 -25.35 -23.37
C ALA A 331 -2.74 -26.59 -24.02
N GLU A 332 -2.68 -26.66 -25.36
CA GLU A 332 -3.09 -27.84 -26.14
C GLU A 332 -2.16 -29.02 -25.93
N ALA A 333 -0.84 -28.84 -25.79
CA ALA A 333 0.03 -29.97 -25.47
C ALA A 333 -0.20 -30.47 -24.03
N GLY A 334 -0.33 -29.54 -23.09
CA GLY A 334 -0.37 -29.80 -21.64
C GLY A 334 -1.68 -30.36 -21.11
N HIS A 335 -2.75 -30.47 -21.91
CA HIS A 335 -3.97 -31.13 -21.46
C HIS A 335 -3.81 -32.65 -21.26
N ASN A 336 -2.73 -33.23 -21.81
CA ASN A 336 -2.35 -34.63 -21.62
C ASN A 336 -1.68 -34.86 -20.26
N ALA A 337 -1.48 -36.14 -19.91
CA ALA A 337 -0.73 -36.54 -18.72
C ALA A 337 0.69 -35.94 -18.70
N ALA A 338 1.14 -35.49 -17.53
CA ALA A 338 2.45 -34.87 -17.38
C ALA A 338 3.59 -35.82 -17.76
N THR A 339 4.52 -35.31 -18.55
CA THR A 339 5.74 -36.01 -18.97
C THR A 339 6.73 -36.19 -17.82
N SER A 340 7.67 -37.12 -17.96
CA SER A 340 8.74 -37.32 -16.96
C SER A 340 9.60 -36.07 -16.76
N SER A 341 9.81 -35.28 -17.82
CA SER A 341 10.56 -34.03 -17.75
C SER A 341 9.83 -33.00 -16.90
N GLU A 342 8.52 -32.81 -17.13
CA GLU A 342 7.69 -31.89 -16.33
C GLU A 342 7.66 -32.30 -14.86
N LYS A 343 7.53 -33.60 -14.56
CA LYS A 343 7.58 -34.12 -13.18
C LYS A 343 8.94 -33.87 -12.51
N SER A 344 10.03 -33.96 -13.25
CA SER A 344 11.37 -33.60 -12.75
C SER A 344 11.44 -32.11 -12.41
N SER A 345 10.98 -31.23 -13.31
CA SER A 345 10.95 -29.78 -13.07
C SER A 345 10.06 -29.40 -11.88
N LEU A 346 8.97 -30.13 -11.65
CA LEU A 346 8.13 -29.95 -10.46
C LEU A 346 8.87 -30.29 -9.17
N THR A 347 9.67 -31.35 -9.18
CA THR A 347 10.50 -31.75 -8.03
C THR A 347 11.54 -30.68 -7.71
N ASP A 348 12.20 -30.13 -8.74
CA ASP A 348 13.15 -29.03 -8.57
C ASP A 348 12.46 -27.76 -8.02
N ALA A 349 11.25 -27.46 -8.49
CA ALA A 349 10.46 -26.33 -8.01
C ALA A 349 10.09 -26.46 -6.52
N ILE A 350 9.73 -27.67 -6.05
CA ILE A 350 9.48 -27.96 -4.63
C ILE A 350 10.75 -27.73 -3.80
N ALA A 351 11.89 -28.25 -4.25
CA ALA A 351 13.17 -28.06 -3.56
C ALA A 351 13.59 -26.58 -3.52
N ASN A 352 13.29 -25.81 -4.57
CA ASN A 352 13.51 -24.36 -4.56
C ASN A 352 12.56 -23.65 -3.59
N ALA A 353 11.30 -24.05 -3.51
CA ALA A 353 10.33 -23.43 -2.63
C ALA A 353 10.72 -23.51 -1.15
N GLU A 354 11.31 -24.63 -0.72
CA GLU A 354 11.83 -24.78 0.64
C GLU A 354 12.99 -23.81 0.93
N LYS A 355 13.84 -23.52 -0.07
CA LYS A 355 14.88 -22.49 0.04
C LYS A 355 14.30 -21.08 0.11
N VAL A 356 13.26 -20.80 -0.67
CA VAL A 356 12.57 -19.50 -0.66
C VAL A 356 11.93 -19.25 0.70
N GLN A 357 11.22 -20.22 1.27
CA GLN A 357 10.60 -20.12 2.60
C GLN A 357 11.62 -19.83 3.72
N ALA A 358 12.86 -20.32 3.58
CA ALA A 358 13.95 -20.03 4.52
C ALA A 358 14.60 -18.64 4.33
N SER A 359 14.37 -17.99 3.19
CA SER A 359 15.07 -16.75 2.79
C SER A 359 14.63 -15.51 3.56
N ALA A 360 15.50 -14.48 3.59
CA ALA A 360 15.14 -13.17 4.17
C ALA A 360 13.99 -12.50 3.40
N LYS A 361 13.95 -12.67 2.08
CA LYS A 361 12.92 -12.09 1.20
C LYS A 361 11.53 -12.62 1.52
N TYR A 362 11.39 -13.92 1.80
CA TYR A 362 10.12 -14.50 2.25
C TYR A 362 9.74 -13.96 3.63
N LYS A 363 10.69 -13.91 4.58
CA LYS A 363 10.45 -13.40 5.94
C LYS A 363 9.97 -11.95 5.95
N SER A 364 10.47 -11.12 5.02
CA SER A 364 10.07 -9.71 4.84
C SER A 364 8.82 -9.51 3.98
N ALA A 365 8.29 -10.56 3.34
CA ALA A 365 7.13 -10.44 2.48
C ALA A 365 5.84 -10.19 3.28
N ALA A 366 4.85 -9.57 2.63
CA ALA A 366 3.53 -9.38 3.20
C ALA A 366 2.88 -10.71 3.62
N SER A 367 2.11 -10.73 4.71
CA SER A 367 1.42 -11.91 5.23
C SER A 367 0.53 -12.58 4.19
N SER A 368 -0.20 -11.79 3.41
CA SER A 368 -1.01 -12.29 2.29
C SER A 368 -0.16 -13.02 1.24
N VAL A 369 0.98 -12.45 0.85
CA VAL A 369 1.88 -13.05 -0.14
C VAL A 369 2.52 -14.34 0.38
N LYS A 370 2.91 -14.39 1.66
CA LYS A 370 3.42 -15.61 2.32
C LYS A 370 2.35 -16.70 2.29
N LYS A 371 1.11 -16.37 2.69
CA LYS A 371 -0.04 -17.29 2.65
C LYS A 371 -0.28 -17.82 1.24
N ASP A 372 -0.30 -16.96 0.22
CA ASP A 372 -0.48 -17.37 -1.17
C ASP A 372 0.65 -18.31 -1.63
N TYR A 373 1.90 -18.01 -1.24
CA TYR A 373 3.05 -18.86 -1.57
C TYR A 373 2.96 -20.23 -0.91
N ASP A 374 2.69 -20.28 0.40
CA ASP A 374 2.59 -21.53 1.15
C ASP A 374 1.44 -22.40 0.64
N GLN A 375 0.34 -21.78 0.23
CA GLN A 375 -0.77 -22.47 -0.44
C GLN A 375 -0.35 -23.02 -1.81
N ALA A 376 0.37 -22.25 -2.62
CA ALA A 376 0.90 -22.72 -3.90
C ALA A 376 1.88 -23.89 -3.69
N VAL A 377 2.72 -23.86 -2.65
CA VAL A 377 3.61 -24.97 -2.27
C VAL A 377 2.82 -26.21 -1.90
N ALA A 378 1.77 -26.07 -1.09
CA ALA A 378 0.90 -27.20 -0.72
C ALA A 378 0.21 -27.81 -1.95
N GLN A 379 -0.33 -27.00 -2.85
CA GLN A 379 -0.92 -27.46 -4.11
C GLN A 379 0.10 -28.16 -5.01
N THR A 380 1.31 -27.60 -5.12
CA THR A 380 2.42 -28.20 -5.88
C THR A 380 2.78 -29.58 -5.34
N LYS A 381 2.85 -29.75 -4.02
CA LYS A 381 3.10 -31.06 -3.38
C LYS A 381 1.97 -32.05 -3.66
N GLN A 382 0.70 -31.61 -3.68
CA GLN A 382 -0.44 -32.46 -4.05
C GLN A 382 -0.38 -32.91 -5.51
N ILE A 383 -0.05 -32.00 -6.44
CA ILE A 383 0.11 -32.30 -7.87
C ILE A 383 1.25 -33.31 -8.08
N SER A 384 2.35 -33.17 -7.35
CA SER A 384 3.51 -34.07 -7.41
C SER A 384 3.17 -35.49 -6.92
N ALA A 385 2.33 -35.60 -5.90
CA ALA A 385 1.87 -36.90 -5.37
C ALA A 385 0.85 -37.61 -6.27
N SER A 386 0.20 -36.90 -7.20
CA SER A 386 -0.81 -37.49 -8.09
C SER A 386 -0.18 -38.15 -9.33
N THR A 387 -0.63 -39.36 -9.63
CA THR A 387 -0.22 -40.09 -10.85
C THR A 387 -0.94 -39.61 -12.12
N SER A 388 -2.03 -38.85 -11.96
CA SER A 388 -2.94 -38.40 -13.03
C SER A 388 -2.83 -36.92 -13.37
N SER A 389 -1.88 -36.20 -12.77
CA SER A 389 -1.65 -34.78 -13.06
C SER A 389 -1.35 -34.52 -14.53
N THR A 390 -1.99 -33.49 -15.08
CA THR A 390 -1.78 -33.02 -16.46
C THR A 390 -0.50 -32.18 -16.56
N GLY A 391 0.06 -32.05 -17.76
CA GLY A 391 1.16 -31.11 -18.01
C GLY A 391 0.79 -29.68 -17.66
N ASN A 392 -0.46 -29.26 -17.92
CA ASN A 392 -0.99 -27.95 -17.58
C ASN A 392 -0.97 -27.69 -16.07
N ALA A 393 -1.41 -28.65 -15.26
CA ALA A 393 -1.37 -28.53 -13.80
C ALA A 393 0.07 -28.37 -13.29
N VAL A 394 1.01 -29.15 -13.82
CA VAL A 394 2.43 -29.10 -13.46
C VAL A 394 3.06 -27.76 -13.84
N ASN A 395 2.91 -27.34 -15.09
CA ASN A 395 3.51 -26.11 -15.60
C ASN A 395 2.91 -24.86 -14.93
N PHE A 396 1.61 -24.86 -14.65
CA PHE A 396 0.98 -23.78 -13.90
C PHE A 396 1.48 -23.70 -12.46
N ALA A 397 1.63 -24.83 -11.76
CA ALA A 397 2.14 -24.84 -10.38
C ALA A 397 3.56 -24.26 -10.29
N ILE A 398 4.44 -24.62 -11.24
CA ILE A 398 5.79 -24.06 -11.35
C ILE A 398 5.74 -22.55 -11.63
N TRP A 399 4.89 -22.14 -12.59
CA TRP A 399 4.70 -20.72 -12.91
C TRP A 399 4.21 -19.94 -11.70
N GLN A 400 3.21 -20.46 -10.97
CA GLN A 400 2.59 -19.82 -9.82
C GLN A 400 3.60 -19.58 -8.69
N LEU A 401 4.44 -20.57 -8.36
CA LEU A 401 5.51 -20.41 -7.38
C LEU A 401 6.47 -19.29 -7.78
N ASN A 402 6.98 -19.34 -9.01
CA ASN A 402 7.91 -18.32 -9.52
C ASN A 402 7.28 -16.92 -9.54
N HIS A 403 6.00 -16.84 -9.93
CA HIS A 403 5.25 -15.60 -10.01
C HIS A 403 5.04 -14.96 -8.64
N ILE A 404 4.58 -15.74 -7.65
CA ILE A 404 4.37 -15.24 -6.28
C ILE A 404 5.71 -14.86 -5.65
N GLU A 405 6.78 -15.64 -5.89
CA GLU A 405 8.13 -15.32 -5.40
C GLU A 405 8.62 -13.96 -5.93
N GLN A 406 8.42 -13.66 -7.21
CA GLN A 406 8.77 -12.34 -7.78
C GLN A 406 8.03 -11.21 -7.05
N SER A 407 6.81 -11.48 -6.61
CA SER A 407 5.94 -10.54 -5.91
C SER A 407 6.35 -10.26 -4.44
N MET A 408 7.28 -11.04 -3.89
CA MET A 408 7.83 -10.86 -2.52
C MET A 408 8.90 -9.76 -2.45
N GLN A 409 9.29 -9.13 -3.56
CA GLN A 409 10.20 -7.99 -3.51
C GLN A 409 9.47 -6.78 -2.91
N VAL A 410 9.84 -6.40 -1.69
CA VAL A 410 9.37 -5.17 -1.06
C VAL A 410 10.35 -4.05 -1.42
N GLU A 411 9.91 -3.06 -2.19
CA GLU A 411 10.72 -1.87 -2.44
C GLU A 411 10.88 -1.11 -1.12
N LYS A 412 12.12 -0.81 -0.74
CA LYS A 412 12.38 -0.02 0.45
C LYS A 412 11.89 1.41 0.23
N ILE A 413 11.29 1.96 1.28
CA ILE A 413 10.78 3.33 1.24
C ILE A 413 11.97 4.29 1.22
N LYS A 414 12.07 5.06 0.13
CA LYS A 414 13.08 6.11 -0.01
C LYS A 414 12.80 7.25 0.95
N VAL A 415 13.66 7.43 1.94
CA VAL A 415 13.55 8.49 2.95
C VAL A 415 14.71 9.46 2.82
N ALA A 416 14.42 10.77 2.85
CA ALA A 416 15.47 11.78 2.71
C ALA A 416 16.47 11.75 3.88
N TYR A 417 15.96 11.60 5.10
CA TYR A 417 16.78 11.63 6.32
C TYR A 417 16.35 10.50 7.27
N PRO A 418 17.04 9.34 7.25
CA PRO A 418 16.75 8.20 8.12
C PRO A 418 16.60 8.52 9.61
N ASN A 419 17.39 9.48 10.12
CA ASN A 419 17.35 9.88 11.53
C ASN A 419 16.34 11.00 11.81
N PHE A 420 15.58 11.42 10.80
CA PHE A 420 14.61 12.52 10.85
C PHE A 420 13.43 12.27 9.91
N LEU A 421 12.65 11.25 10.26
CA LEU A 421 11.50 10.82 9.49
C LEU A 421 10.35 11.85 9.60
N SER A 422 9.80 12.26 8.45
CA SER A 422 8.56 13.04 8.43
C SER A 422 7.37 12.19 8.90
N PRO A 423 6.23 12.79 9.29
CA PRO A 423 5.00 12.04 9.55
C PRO A 423 4.62 11.11 8.38
N TYR A 424 4.80 11.60 7.16
CA TYR A 424 4.54 10.82 5.95
C TYR A 424 5.46 9.60 5.80
N ASP A 425 6.76 9.76 6.05
CA ASP A 425 7.72 8.65 6.03
C ASP A 425 7.35 7.59 7.07
N ARG A 426 6.98 8.03 8.28
CA ARG A 426 6.57 7.15 9.38
C ARG A 426 5.32 6.34 9.06
N THR A 427 4.30 6.95 8.46
CA THR A 427 3.08 6.26 8.03
C THR A 427 3.38 5.20 6.98
N LYS A 428 4.23 5.51 5.98
CA LYS A 428 4.61 4.53 4.96
C LYS A 428 5.36 3.34 5.55
N ILE A 429 6.35 3.60 6.40
CA ILE A 429 7.14 2.55 7.05
C ILE A 429 6.25 1.67 7.92
N LEU A 430 5.36 2.29 8.70
CA LEU A 430 4.39 1.58 9.52
C LEU A 430 3.48 0.69 8.66
N THR A 431 2.98 1.21 7.54
CA THR A 431 2.11 0.45 6.62
C THR A 431 2.83 -0.76 6.04
N ALA A 432 4.07 -0.57 5.56
CA ALA A 432 4.89 -1.65 5.02
C ALA A 432 5.18 -2.73 6.06
N ALA A 433 5.46 -2.34 7.30
CA ALA A 433 5.69 -3.27 8.38
C ALA A 433 4.41 -4.00 8.80
N ARG A 434 3.26 -3.31 8.91
CA ARG A 434 1.96 -3.93 9.20
C ARG A 434 1.58 -4.99 8.17
N GLN A 435 1.84 -4.74 6.88
CA GLN A 435 1.58 -5.73 5.83
C GLN A 435 2.36 -7.03 6.03
N GLN A 436 3.55 -6.99 6.64
CA GLN A 436 4.36 -8.18 6.94
C GLN A 436 3.78 -9.03 8.08
N TYR A 437 2.96 -8.43 8.93
CA TYR A 437 2.38 -9.01 10.14
C TYR A 437 0.85 -8.86 10.18
N ASP A 438 0.21 -8.81 9.01
CA ASP A 438 -1.24 -8.64 8.86
C ASP A 438 -1.95 -9.95 9.23
N ASP A 439 -2.03 -10.19 10.53
CA ASP A 439 -2.71 -11.31 11.17
C ASP A 439 -3.31 -10.87 12.53
N ASN A 440 -4.17 -11.69 13.11
CA ASN A 440 -4.83 -11.37 14.38
C ASN A 440 -3.93 -11.58 15.62
N SER A 441 -2.65 -11.89 15.43
CA SER A 441 -1.68 -12.23 16.49
C SER A 441 -0.54 -11.23 16.61
N HIS A 442 -0.51 -10.19 15.76
CA HIS A 442 0.51 -9.16 15.79
C HIS A 442 -0.07 -7.75 15.64
N ASP A 443 0.65 -6.78 16.21
CA ASP A 443 0.50 -5.37 15.84
C ASP A 443 1.87 -4.72 15.68
N VAL A 444 1.95 -3.70 14.83
CA VAL A 444 3.15 -2.92 14.60
C VAL A 444 2.85 -1.45 14.84
N MET A 445 3.77 -0.79 15.54
CA MET A 445 3.59 0.59 15.99
C MET A 445 4.93 1.30 16.23
N TRP A 446 4.83 2.62 16.34
CA TRP A 446 5.92 3.48 16.76
C TRP A 446 5.95 3.58 18.29
N ALA A 447 7.13 3.40 18.85
CA ALA A 447 7.39 3.55 20.27
C ALA A 447 8.52 4.56 20.51
N ASN A 448 8.68 4.93 21.77
CA ASN A 448 9.80 5.74 22.26
C ASN A 448 10.02 7.04 21.45
N HIS A 449 8.98 7.88 21.36
CA HIS A 449 8.99 9.14 20.61
C HIS A 449 9.11 8.96 19.09
N ASP A 450 8.49 7.92 18.55
CA ASP A 450 8.52 7.58 17.12
C ASP A 450 9.92 7.30 16.59
N ARG A 451 10.78 6.74 17.44
CA ARG A 451 12.16 6.38 17.13
C ARG A 451 12.33 4.90 16.92
N ASP A 452 11.52 4.10 17.59
CA ASP A 452 11.57 2.66 17.54
C ASP A 452 10.31 2.13 16.86
N LEU A 453 10.48 1.32 15.83
CA LEU A 453 9.39 0.52 15.30
C LEU A 453 9.37 -0.80 16.07
N ILE A 454 8.23 -1.15 16.64
CA ILE A 454 8.09 -2.37 17.46
C ILE A 454 7.00 -3.27 16.89
N LEU A 455 7.23 -4.57 17.01
CA LEU A 455 6.26 -5.64 16.81
C LEU A 455 5.78 -6.08 18.18
N TYR A 456 4.47 -6.01 18.39
CA TYR A 456 3.81 -6.66 19.50
C TYR A 456 3.26 -8.00 19.02
N THR A 457 3.54 -9.08 19.76
CA THR A 457 2.95 -10.40 19.53
C THR A 457 1.97 -10.68 20.66
N PHE A 458 0.68 -10.79 20.33
CA PHE A 458 -0.37 -11.16 21.27
C PHE A 458 -0.19 -12.61 21.71
N LYS A 459 -0.51 -12.92 22.98
CA LYS A 459 -0.60 -14.32 23.43
C LYS A 459 -1.84 -14.99 22.83
N GLU A 460 -1.73 -16.28 22.51
CA GLU A 460 -2.78 -17.05 21.86
C GLU A 460 -4.10 -17.08 22.67
N LYS A 461 -5.24 -16.88 21.99
CA LYS A 461 -6.58 -16.73 22.58
C LYS A 461 -7.06 -18.02 23.25
N ALA A 462 -7.19 -18.01 24.58
CA ALA A 462 -8.18 -18.84 25.24
C ALA A 462 -9.51 -18.04 25.29
N SER A 463 -10.37 -18.23 24.29
CA SER A 463 -11.80 -17.88 24.26
C SER A 463 -12.26 -16.61 25.02
N ASN A 464 -12.53 -15.53 24.27
CA ASN A 464 -13.39 -14.39 24.65
C ASN A 464 -13.02 -13.55 25.90
N LYS A 465 -11.73 -13.31 26.18
CA LYS A 465 -11.31 -12.25 27.11
C LYS A 465 -10.24 -11.38 26.46
N TYR A 466 -10.31 -10.07 26.71
CA TYR A 466 -9.29 -9.08 26.33
C TYR A 466 -7.88 -9.63 26.66
N ASP A 467 -6.99 -9.62 25.67
CA ASP A 467 -5.69 -10.31 25.74
C ASP A 467 -4.85 -9.78 26.92
N GLN A 468 -4.54 -10.66 27.88
CA GLN A 468 -3.67 -10.33 29.01
C GLN A 468 -2.23 -10.79 28.73
N GLY A 469 -1.53 -10.08 27.84
CA GLY A 469 -0.08 -10.16 27.72
C GLY A 469 0.42 -10.38 26.30
N GLY A 470 1.68 -10.05 26.07
CA GLY A 470 2.35 -10.23 24.78
C GLY A 470 3.85 -9.94 24.85
N THR A 471 4.56 -10.15 23.75
CA THR A 471 6.00 -9.84 23.66
C THR A 471 6.24 -8.68 22.73
N VAL A 472 7.11 -7.75 23.15
CA VAL A 472 7.54 -6.61 22.32
C VAL A 472 8.91 -6.91 21.74
N THR A 473 9.02 -6.86 20.41
CA THR A 473 10.29 -6.99 19.68
C THR A 473 10.55 -5.71 18.90
N LYS A 474 11.77 -5.16 18.98
CA LYS A 474 12.17 -4.02 18.15
C LYS A 474 12.45 -4.49 16.72
N LEU A 475 11.77 -3.87 15.76
CA LEU A 475 11.98 -4.10 14.33
C LEU A 475 13.15 -3.26 13.82
N ASN A 476 13.87 -3.79 12.84
CA ASN A 476 14.98 -3.10 12.19
C ASN A 476 14.45 -2.18 11.09
N LEU A 477 14.52 -0.87 11.29
CA LEU A 477 14.05 0.13 10.31
C LEU A 477 14.68 -0.04 8.92
N ASN A 478 15.94 -0.49 8.84
CA ASN A 478 16.65 -0.67 7.57
C ASN A 478 16.03 -1.76 6.69
N ASP A 479 15.15 -2.61 7.23
CA ASP A 479 14.43 -3.61 6.44
C ASP A 479 13.32 -2.95 5.60
N TYR A 480 12.81 -1.79 6.03
CA TYR A 480 11.67 -1.11 5.41
C TYR A 480 12.04 0.14 4.62
N MET A 481 13.20 0.75 4.88
CA MET A 481 13.57 2.03 4.30
C MET A 481 15.00 2.09 3.78
N GLU A 482 15.23 2.97 2.82
CA GLU A 482 16.55 3.29 2.28
C GLU A 482 16.79 4.80 2.22
N ALA A 483 18.03 5.22 2.47
CA ALA A 483 18.38 6.63 2.48
C ALA A 483 18.46 7.19 1.06
N ASN A 484 17.69 8.25 0.79
CA ASN A 484 17.73 9.05 -0.44
C ASN A 484 18.03 10.52 -0.09
N THR A 485 19.15 10.73 0.59
CA THR A 485 19.50 12.04 1.15
C THR A 485 19.86 13.06 0.05
N PRO A 486 19.23 14.24 0.03
CA PRO A 486 19.61 15.31 -0.89
C PRO A 486 21.09 15.69 -0.74
N ASN A 487 21.80 15.84 -1.86
CA ASN A 487 23.19 16.26 -1.88
C ASN A 487 23.32 17.76 -1.56
N ILE A 488 23.27 18.11 -0.26
CA ILE A 488 23.39 19.47 0.22
C ILE A 488 24.78 19.69 0.81
N LYS A 489 25.56 20.60 0.20
CA LYS A 489 26.84 21.04 0.77
C LYS A 489 26.59 21.94 1.99
N ASN A 490 26.92 21.45 3.18
CA ASN A 490 26.80 22.23 4.42
C ASN A 490 27.85 23.34 4.51
N LYS A 491 27.44 24.52 4.96
CA LYS A 491 28.33 25.65 5.24
C LYS A 491 29.28 25.29 6.39
N LYS A 492 30.48 25.89 6.43
CA LYS A 492 31.41 25.69 7.56
C LYS A 492 30.73 26.02 8.89
N GLY A 493 30.81 25.10 9.84
CA GLY A 493 30.16 25.22 11.14
C GLY A 493 28.66 24.89 11.16
N TYR A 494 28.11 24.37 10.07
CA TYR A 494 26.74 23.85 9.98
C TYR A 494 26.76 22.35 9.73
N ASP A 495 25.97 21.60 10.48
CA ASP A 495 25.80 20.16 10.30
C ASP A 495 24.58 19.64 11.08
N SER A 496 24.17 18.38 10.88
CA SER A 496 23.05 17.82 11.65
C SER A 496 23.15 16.30 11.82
N SER A 497 22.58 15.77 12.89
CA SER A 497 22.47 14.32 13.12
C SER A 497 21.44 13.63 12.22
N ALA A 498 20.86 14.34 11.23
CA ALA A 498 19.88 13.79 10.30
C ALA A 498 20.48 12.74 9.35
N THR A 499 21.81 12.73 9.18
CA THR A 499 22.54 11.76 8.36
C THR A 499 23.62 11.04 9.15
N GLN A 500 23.87 9.77 8.83
CA GLN A 500 24.94 8.99 9.45
C GLN A 500 26.33 9.55 9.07
N ALA A 501 26.49 10.08 7.87
CA ALA A 501 27.74 10.68 7.42
C ALA A 501 28.18 11.86 8.31
N SER A 502 27.23 12.74 8.67
CA SER A 502 27.47 13.85 9.61
C SER A 502 27.84 13.35 11.00
N ILE A 503 27.15 12.33 11.51
CA ILE A 503 27.45 11.70 12.81
C ILE A 503 28.87 11.14 12.82
N ASN A 504 29.26 10.39 11.79
CA ASN A 504 30.60 9.78 11.71
C ASN A 504 31.71 10.83 11.63
N LYS A 505 31.45 11.98 11.00
CA LYS A 505 32.42 13.07 10.80
C LYS A 505 32.67 13.92 12.06
N ASP A 506 31.67 14.11 12.91
CA ASP A 506 31.74 15.02 14.05
C ASP A 506 31.47 14.30 15.38
N LYS A 507 32.54 13.97 16.11
CA LYS A 507 32.47 13.25 17.40
C LYS A 507 31.59 13.96 18.44
N LYS A 508 31.54 15.29 18.44
CA LYS A 508 30.72 16.05 19.41
C LYS A 508 29.26 16.04 19.01
N LEU A 509 28.96 16.12 17.72
CA LEU A 509 27.61 15.89 17.18
C LEU A 509 27.14 14.47 17.53
N ALA A 510 27.96 13.45 17.30
CA ALA A 510 27.67 12.05 17.60
C ALA A 510 27.34 11.84 19.09
N LYS A 511 28.18 12.40 19.99
CA LYS A 511 27.95 12.34 21.44
C LYS A 511 26.59 12.89 21.84
N TYR A 512 26.17 14.03 21.29
CA TYR A 512 24.86 14.59 21.60
C TYR A 512 23.72 13.82 20.92
N ALA A 513 23.94 13.30 19.70
CA ALA A 513 22.94 12.50 18.99
C ALA A 513 22.61 11.20 19.75
N GLN A 514 23.62 10.58 20.38
CA GLN A 514 23.42 9.41 21.24
C GLN A 514 22.51 9.71 22.43
N MET A 515 22.43 10.95 22.91
CA MET A 515 21.52 11.32 23.99
C MET A 515 20.04 11.30 23.57
N LEU A 516 19.73 11.23 22.27
CA LEU A 516 18.37 11.07 21.75
C LEU A 516 17.90 9.61 21.80
N ASP A 517 18.82 8.66 21.99
CA ASP A 517 18.53 7.24 22.10
C ASP A 517 18.41 6.86 23.58
N TYR A 518 17.24 7.12 24.17
CA TYR A 518 16.93 6.81 25.56
C TYR A 518 15.51 6.25 25.69
N ASP A 519 15.27 5.43 26.71
CA ASP A 519 13.94 4.92 27.06
C ASP A 519 13.18 5.96 27.89
N LYS A 520 12.09 6.51 27.32
CA LYS A 520 11.25 7.54 27.96
C LYS A 520 10.66 7.15 29.31
N ARG A 521 10.54 5.85 29.58
CA ARG A 521 10.05 5.33 30.87
C ARG A 521 11.13 5.31 31.95
N LYS A 522 12.40 5.45 31.58
CA LYS A 522 13.53 5.33 32.51
C LYS A 522 14.35 6.60 32.61
N SER A 523 14.33 7.41 31.57
CA SER A 523 15.17 8.59 31.44
C SER A 523 14.44 9.76 30.76
N SER A 524 14.95 10.97 30.95
CA SER A 524 14.46 12.16 30.25
C SER A 524 15.58 13.16 29.98
N LEU A 525 15.44 13.96 28.92
CA LEU A 525 16.35 15.06 28.65
C LEU A 525 15.96 16.29 29.46
N VAL A 526 16.88 16.77 30.31
CA VAL A 526 16.63 17.89 31.22
C VAL A 526 17.72 18.95 31.14
N ALA A 527 17.36 20.18 31.51
CA ALA A 527 18.30 21.29 31.60
C ALA A 527 19.26 21.12 32.80
N LYS A 528 20.57 21.21 32.56
CA LYS A 528 21.63 21.17 33.59
C LYS A 528 21.68 22.43 34.45
N ARG A 529 21.25 23.55 33.88
CA ARG A 529 21.19 24.89 34.46
C ARG A 529 19.93 25.57 33.93
N THR A 530 19.62 26.79 34.38
CA THR A 530 18.57 27.57 33.72
C THR A 530 19.05 27.91 32.30
N THR A 531 18.33 27.41 31.28
CA THR A 531 18.81 27.39 29.90
C THR A 531 17.90 28.22 28.99
N PRO A 532 18.44 29.17 28.21
CA PRO A 532 17.65 29.93 27.25
C PRO A 532 17.06 29.06 26.14
N VAL A 533 15.87 29.43 25.68
CA VAL A 533 15.20 28.82 24.53
C VAL A 533 15.40 29.69 23.29
N TYR A 534 15.83 29.05 22.20
CA TYR A 534 16.03 29.68 20.91
C TYR A 534 14.94 29.26 19.93
N GLN A 535 14.60 30.12 18.98
CA GLN A 535 13.70 29.82 17.86
C GLN A 535 14.39 30.12 16.53
N SER A 536 13.90 29.49 15.46
CA SER A 536 14.36 29.79 14.11
C SER A 536 13.56 30.95 13.54
N SER A 537 14.23 31.93 12.92
CA SER A 537 13.58 32.99 12.14
C SER A 537 13.16 32.53 10.75
N THR A 538 13.49 31.29 10.39
CA THR A 538 13.15 30.66 9.11
C THR A 538 12.36 29.38 9.37
N LYS A 539 11.39 29.11 8.48
CA LYS A 539 10.64 27.85 8.53
C LYS A 539 11.60 26.68 8.36
N ILE A 540 11.54 25.74 9.30
CA ILE A 540 12.32 24.52 9.25
C ILE A 540 11.52 23.54 8.40
N GLY A 541 12.03 23.22 7.21
CA GLY A 541 11.46 22.13 6.41
C GLY A 541 11.74 20.78 7.07
N GLU A 542 10.93 19.78 6.75
CA GLU A 542 11.13 18.38 7.14
C GLU A 542 11.34 17.49 5.92
N GLY A 543 11.77 16.24 6.13
CA GLY A 543 12.08 15.30 5.05
C GLY A 543 13.02 15.93 4.01
N ALA A 544 12.72 15.78 2.72
CA ALA A 544 13.55 16.32 1.63
C ALA A 544 13.75 17.85 1.67
N SER A 545 12.89 18.59 2.38
CA SER A 545 12.98 20.05 2.49
C SER A 545 13.88 20.53 3.64
N PHE A 546 14.32 19.62 4.51
CA PHE A 546 15.19 19.97 5.63
C PHE A 546 16.56 20.45 5.15
N ASN A 547 17.02 21.59 5.67
CA ASN A 547 18.33 22.15 5.34
C ASN A 547 18.88 22.99 6.48
N VAL A 548 19.89 22.46 7.18
CA VAL A 548 20.50 23.13 8.34
C VAL A 548 21.11 24.50 7.99
N ASN A 549 21.57 24.71 6.75
CA ASN A 549 22.15 25.98 6.31
C ASN A 549 21.17 27.17 6.32
N LYS A 550 19.86 26.87 6.35
CA LYS A 550 18.78 27.86 6.37
C LYS A 550 18.37 28.27 7.79
N ILE A 551 18.75 27.52 8.81
CA ILE A 551 18.33 27.78 10.19
C ILE A 551 19.07 29.01 10.74
N ARG A 552 18.31 29.97 11.26
CA ARG A 552 18.83 31.19 11.87
C ARG A 552 18.19 31.36 13.25
N LEU A 553 19.00 31.20 14.30
CA LEU A 553 18.49 31.19 15.66
C LEU A 553 18.47 32.60 16.28
N TYR A 554 17.39 32.91 16.99
CA TYR A 554 17.28 34.04 17.91
C TYR A 554 16.81 33.56 19.29
N GLN A 555 17.19 34.28 20.35
CA GLN A 555 16.78 33.95 21.72
C GLN A 555 15.38 34.52 22.00
N THR A 556 14.50 33.71 22.57
CA THR A 556 13.06 34.05 22.73
C THR A 556 12.71 34.80 24.02
N GLY A 557 13.70 35.06 24.89
CA GLY A 557 13.48 35.51 26.27
C GLY A 557 12.96 34.43 27.22
N ARG A 558 12.44 33.30 26.71
CA ARG A 558 12.02 32.14 27.52
C ARG A 558 13.25 31.34 27.99
N SER A 559 13.14 30.75 29.17
CA SER A 559 14.14 29.83 29.71
C SER A 559 13.52 28.59 30.36
N ILE A 560 14.27 27.49 30.34
CA ILE A 560 13.92 26.22 30.98
C ILE A 560 14.71 26.15 32.29
N LYS A 561 14.02 25.94 33.41
CA LYS A 561 14.67 25.87 34.73
C LYS A 561 15.57 24.63 34.83
N LYS A 562 16.61 24.73 35.64
CA LYS A 562 17.46 23.58 35.98
C LYS A 562 16.61 22.39 36.46
N GLY A 563 16.84 21.21 35.89
CA GLY A 563 16.14 19.98 36.21
C GLY A 563 14.80 19.78 35.49
N ASN A 564 14.31 20.79 34.76
CA ASN A 564 13.11 20.66 33.95
C ASN A 564 13.41 20.00 32.61
N ASN A 565 12.40 19.30 32.07
CA ASN A 565 12.50 18.64 30.77
C ASN A 565 12.71 19.70 29.68
N ILE A 566 13.56 19.39 28.71
CA ILE A 566 13.78 20.29 27.57
C ILE A 566 12.67 20.20 26.53
N GLY A 567 11.71 19.31 26.73
CA GLY A 567 10.68 18.90 25.79
C GLY A 567 10.79 17.41 25.49
N ILE A 568 9.67 16.81 25.09
CA ILE A 568 9.55 15.35 24.95
C ILE A 568 9.97 14.89 23.55
N PHE A 569 9.69 15.70 22.52
CA PHE A 569 10.03 15.40 21.13
C PHE A 569 11.33 16.07 20.70
N ALA A 570 12.43 15.72 21.35
CA ALA A 570 13.77 16.08 20.86
C ALA A 570 14.13 15.14 19.70
N THR A 571 14.27 15.67 18.48
CA THR A 571 14.37 14.83 17.28
C THR A 571 15.76 14.80 16.66
N LEU A 572 16.49 15.92 16.71
CA LEU A 572 17.82 16.05 16.11
C LEU A 572 18.76 16.89 16.94
N ILE A 573 20.06 16.69 16.69
CA ILE A 573 21.10 17.66 17.02
C ILE A 573 21.47 18.42 15.76
N VAL A 574 21.41 19.74 15.82
CA VAL A 574 21.90 20.62 14.77
C VAL A 574 23.13 21.38 15.25
N LYS A 575 24.13 21.48 14.39
CA LYS A 575 25.29 22.33 14.53
C LYS A 575 25.05 23.59 13.70
N ILE A 576 25.10 24.75 14.34
CA ILE A 576 24.85 26.06 13.73
C ILE A 576 25.95 27.01 14.20
N LYS A 577 26.72 27.55 13.25
CA LYS A 577 27.88 28.41 13.53
C LYS A 577 28.84 27.80 14.59
N GLY A 578 29.06 26.49 14.52
CA GLY A 578 29.96 25.75 15.42
C GLY A 578 29.37 25.36 16.78
N GLN A 579 28.16 25.81 17.11
CA GLN A 579 27.46 25.49 18.35
C GLN A 579 26.41 24.39 18.11
N TYR A 580 26.15 23.56 19.13
CA TYR A 580 25.26 22.39 19.01
C TYR A 580 23.97 22.63 19.77
N TYR A 581 22.84 22.25 19.18
CA TYR A 581 21.52 22.44 19.74
C TYR A 581 20.68 21.18 19.58
N PHE A 582 19.93 20.82 20.62
CA PHE A 582 18.77 19.94 20.48
C PHE A 582 17.68 20.71 19.74
N MET A 583 17.14 20.13 18.69
CA MET A 583 15.92 20.58 18.03
C MET A 583 14.74 19.84 18.64
N VAL A 584 13.79 20.59 19.18
CA VAL A 584 12.60 20.06 19.85
C VAL A 584 11.36 20.44 19.04
N GLN A 585 10.60 19.43 18.60
CA GLN A 585 9.42 19.59 17.74
C GLN A 585 8.13 19.39 18.51
N GLU A 586 7.79 20.40 19.31
CA GLU A 586 6.47 20.51 19.93
C GLU A 586 5.59 21.47 19.11
N LYS A 587 4.53 22.03 19.71
CA LYS A 587 3.59 22.98 19.06
C LYS A 587 4.31 24.06 18.26
N ASN A 588 5.46 24.51 18.76
CA ASN A 588 6.40 25.33 18.01
C ASN A 588 7.77 24.67 18.09
N THR A 589 8.49 24.57 16.98
CA THR A 589 9.88 24.07 17.01
C THR A 589 10.79 25.07 17.70
N TYR A 590 11.58 24.60 18.66
CA TYR A 590 12.56 25.42 19.37
C TYR A 590 13.87 24.65 19.58
N PHE A 591 14.88 25.38 20.06
CA PHE A 591 16.24 24.87 20.17
C PHE A 591 16.82 25.16 21.55
N VAL A 592 17.56 24.18 22.07
CA VAL A 592 18.22 24.25 23.37
C VAL A 592 19.69 23.90 23.18
N LYS A 593 20.60 24.72 23.71
CA LYS A 593 22.05 24.46 23.61
C LYS A 593 22.39 23.10 24.21
N ALA A 594 23.03 22.24 23.41
CA ALA A 594 23.31 20.86 23.81
C ALA A 594 24.28 20.76 25.00
N SER A 595 25.17 21.74 25.18
CA SER A 595 26.04 21.83 26.37
C SER A 595 25.26 21.92 27.68
N ASP A 596 24.05 22.49 27.64
CA ASP A 596 23.21 22.73 28.80
C ASP A 596 22.18 21.62 29.06
N VAL A 597 22.21 20.53 28.28
CA VAL A 597 21.30 19.39 28.42
C VAL A 597 22.04 18.20 29.01
N LYS A 598 21.39 17.45 29.91
CA LYS A 598 21.81 16.12 30.37
C LYS A 598 20.66 15.12 30.23
N LEU A 599 21.03 13.84 30.16
CA LEU A 599 20.10 12.75 30.39
C LEU A 599 19.93 12.54 31.90
N ASP A 600 18.70 12.58 32.39
CA ASP A 600 18.32 12.27 33.77
C ASP A 600 17.77 10.85 33.82
N ASN A 601 18.61 9.89 34.21
CA ASN A 601 18.20 8.50 34.41
C ASN A 601 17.46 8.34 35.75
N PHE A 602 16.17 8.65 35.72
CA PHE A 602 15.33 8.64 36.90
C PHE A 602 14.92 7.23 37.35
N SER A 603 15.20 6.19 36.56
CA SER A 603 14.90 4.79 36.91
C SER A 603 15.64 4.29 38.16
N THR A 604 16.74 4.96 38.51
CA THR A 604 17.54 4.65 39.69
C THR A 604 16.92 5.15 41.00
N SER A 605 15.98 6.10 40.92
CA SER A 605 15.34 6.76 42.06
C SER A 605 14.47 5.82 42.88
N THR A 606 14.53 5.96 44.21
CA THR A 606 13.64 5.25 45.15
C THR A 606 12.16 5.48 44.84
N THR A 607 11.79 6.70 44.45
CA THR A 607 10.41 7.05 44.08
C THR A 607 9.97 6.27 42.85
N TYR A 608 10.77 6.28 41.78
CA TYR A 608 10.47 5.52 40.56
C TYR A 608 10.34 4.03 40.88
N LYS A 609 11.35 3.43 41.52
CA LYS A 609 11.36 2.00 41.84
C LYS A 609 10.17 1.59 42.70
N LYS A 610 9.68 2.46 43.60
CA LYS A 610 8.49 2.18 44.41
C LYS A 610 7.25 2.05 43.52
N TYR A 611 6.95 3.07 42.72
CA TYR A 611 5.69 3.11 41.96
C TYR A 611 5.73 2.23 40.71
N GLN A 612 6.89 2.09 40.06
CA GLN A 612 7.05 1.16 38.94
C GLN A 612 6.82 -0.28 39.42
N ARG A 613 7.36 -0.69 40.59
CA ARG A 613 7.05 -2.00 41.17
C ARG A 613 5.56 -2.21 41.45
N MET A 614 4.80 -1.15 41.76
CA MET A 614 3.34 -1.27 41.94
C MET A 614 2.64 -1.54 40.61
N VAL A 615 3.09 -0.90 39.52
CA VAL A 615 2.62 -1.17 38.16
C VAL A 615 3.00 -2.58 37.74
N ASP A 616 4.28 -2.94 37.82
CA ASP A 616 4.82 -4.23 37.39
C ASP A 616 4.15 -5.42 38.11
N LYS A 617 3.84 -5.26 39.40
CA LYS A 617 3.12 -6.29 40.19
C LYS A 617 1.72 -6.55 39.65
N LEU A 618 1.07 -5.54 39.06
CA LEU A 618 -0.28 -5.64 38.52
C LEU A 618 -0.29 -6.07 37.05
N THR A 619 0.66 -5.59 36.25
CA THR A 619 0.78 -5.94 34.82
C THR A 619 1.40 -7.32 34.61
N GLY A 620 2.19 -7.81 35.57
CA GLY A 620 3.02 -9.00 35.38
C GLY A 620 4.24 -8.72 34.50
N PRO A 621 5.11 -9.75 34.29
CA PRO A 621 6.35 -9.62 33.53
C PRO A 621 6.14 -9.35 32.02
N ASP A 622 4.94 -9.66 31.51
CA ASP A 622 4.63 -9.68 30.08
C ASP A 622 3.85 -8.45 29.60
N HIS A 623 3.76 -7.39 30.42
CA HIS A 623 3.16 -6.08 30.12
C HIS A 623 2.08 -6.11 29.03
N PRO A 624 0.85 -6.57 29.35
CA PRO A 624 -0.28 -6.57 28.42
C PRO A 624 -0.48 -5.21 27.75
N MET A 625 -0.72 -5.22 26.44
CA MET A 625 -1.37 -4.12 25.75
C MET A 625 -2.82 -4.01 26.21
N ASP A 626 -3.36 -2.79 26.13
CA ASP A 626 -4.69 -2.44 26.62
C ASP A 626 -4.92 -2.78 28.11
N PHE A 627 -3.86 -2.78 28.90
CA PHE A 627 -3.97 -3.09 30.32
C PHE A 627 -4.54 -1.92 31.10
N SER A 628 -5.74 -2.10 31.64
CA SER A 628 -6.37 -1.11 32.51
C SER A 628 -5.89 -1.20 33.96
N LEU A 629 -5.42 -0.09 34.49
CA LEU A 629 -5.06 0.09 35.90
C LEU A 629 -5.83 1.25 36.51
N TYR A 630 -6.33 1.03 37.72
CA TYR A 630 -7.12 2.01 38.46
C TYR A 630 -6.32 2.48 39.69
N ALA A 631 -5.95 3.75 39.71
CA ALA A 631 -5.21 4.37 40.82
C ALA A 631 -6.15 5.08 41.79
N LYS A 632 -6.14 4.66 43.06
CA LYS A 632 -6.84 5.35 44.16
C LYS A 632 -5.99 6.51 44.66
N VAL A 633 -6.54 7.71 44.69
CA VAL A 633 -5.80 8.94 45.02
C VAL A 633 -6.25 9.60 46.33
N LYS A 634 -5.39 10.40 46.94
CA LYS A 634 -5.66 11.21 48.13
C LYS A 634 -6.75 12.26 47.88
N LYS A 635 -7.46 12.67 48.94
CA LYS A 635 -8.39 13.81 48.87
C LYS A 635 -7.63 15.07 48.43
N GLY A 636 -8.14 15.76 47.41
CA GLY A 636 -7.51 16.95 46.85
C GLY A 636 -6.44 16.68 45.77
N ALA A 637 -6.23 15.42 45.39
CA ALA A 637 -5.38 15.08 44.26
C ALA A 637 -5.94 15.68 42.95
N ARG A 638 -5.01 16.05 42.05
CA ARG A 638 -5.33 16.63 40.75
C ARG A 638 -5.02 15.62 39.64
N TYR A 639 -5.91 15.54 38.68
CA TYR A 639 -5.65 14.95 37.37
C TYR A 639 -5.13 16.05 36.45
N TYR A 640 -3.99 15.83 35.82
CA TYR A 640 -3.33 16.77 34.91
C TYR A 640 -3.60 16.33 33.48
N GLN A 641 -4.04 17.23 32.60
CA GLN A 641 -4.09 16.89 31.18
C GLN A 641 -2.68 16.78 30.62
N THR A 642 -2.46 15.80 29.77
CA THR A 642 -1.32 15.72 28.86
C THR A 642 -1.72 16.38 27.53
N ASP A 643 -0.74 16.93 26.81
CA ASP A 643 -0.94 17.41 25.45
C ASP A 643 -0.57 16.33 24.42
N PHE A 644 -0.81 16.62 23.14
CA PHE A 644 -0.41 15.77 22.01
C PHE A 644 1.10 15.47 21.99
N TYR A 645 1.90 16.27 22.69
CA TYR A 645 3.35 16.08 22.83
C TYR A 645 3.74 15.30 24.10
N TYR A 646 2.76 14.68 24.77
CA TYR A 646 2.89 13.94 26.03
C TYR A 646 3.33 14.79 27.22
N GLY A 647 3.31 16.11 27.09
CA GLY A 647 3.70 17.05 28.13
C GLY A 647 2.61 17.20 29.17
N VAL A 648 2.97 17.13 30.46
CA VAL A 648 2.01 17.43 31.54
C VAL A 648 1.71 18.92 31.55
N THR A 649 0.46 19.27 31.32
CA THR A 649 0.01 20.66 31.23
C THR A 649 -0.43 21.21 32.59
N ASN A 650 -0.60 22.53 32.68
CA ASN A 650 -1.17 23.19 33.86
C ASN A 650 -2.70 23.00 33.97
N LYS A 651 -3.36 22.52 32.91
CA LYS A 651 -4.81 22.27 32.92
C LYS A 651 -5.09 21.03 33.74
N THR A 652 -5.88 21.20 34.78
CA THR A 652 -6.09 20.17 35.81
C THR A 652 -7.52 20.12 36.27
N PHE A 653 -7.94 18.94 36.73
CA PHE A 653 -9.26 18.70 37.31
C PHE A 653 -9.11 18.08 38.70
N ASN A 654 -10.01 18.43 39.61
CA ASN A 654 -10.06 17.81 40.93
C ASN A 654 -10.59 16.38 40.80
N VAL A 655 -9.86 15.42 41.35
CA VAL A 655 -10.38 14.05 41.46
C VAL A 655 -11.33 14.02 42.67
N GLN A 656 -12.59 13.64 42.45
CA GLN A 656 -13.57 13.51 43.53
C GLN A 656 -13.06 12.52 44.60
N LYS A 657 -13.32 12.81 45.89
CA LYS A 657 -12.86 11.99 47.02
C LYS A 657 -13.30 10.53 46.82
N ASN A 658 -12.37 9.59 46.99
CA ASN A 658 -12.56 8.14 46.81
C ASN A 658 -12.79 7.64 45.37
N ARG A 659 -12.62 8.47 44.33
CA ARG A 659 -12.60 7.96 42.95
C ARG A 659 -11.26 7.37 42.55
N TYR A 660 -11.33 6.36 41.70
CA TYR A 660 -10.19 5.80 41.01
C TYR A 660 -9.99 6.54 39.69
N VAL A 661 -8.74 6.78 39.32
CA VAL A 661 -8.35 7.26 37.99
C VAL A 661 -7.94 6.04 37.17
N SER A 662 -8.58 5.84 36.02
CA SER A 662 -8.24 4.76 35.10
C SER A 662 -7.09 5.19 34.20
N PHE A 663 -6.20 4.26 33.92
CA PHE A 663 -5.15 4.39 32.92
C PHE A 663 -5.07 3.11 32.09
N ILE A 664 -4.92 3.24 30.79
CA ILE A 664 -4.61 2.15 29.86
C ILE A 664 -3.08 2.16 29.62
N ASP A 665 -2.44 0.99 29.64
CA ASP A 665 -0.99 0.84 29.47
C ASP A 665 -0.16 1.79 30.36
N PRO A 666 -0.37 1.74 31.69
CA PRO A 666 0.18 2.70 32.63
C PRO A 666 1.71 2.59 32.75
N TYR A 667 2.38 3.74 32.86
CA TYR A 667 3.79 3.79 33.20
C TYR A 667 4.12 4.99 34.09
N VAL A 668 5.23 4.88 34.82
CA VAL A 668 5.75 5.99 35.64
C VAL A 668 6.69 6.84 34.79
N MET A 669 6.46 8.15 34.78
CA MET A 669 7.34 9.11 34.13
C MET A 669 7.79 10.21 35.08
N LYS A 670 8.88 10.89 34.74
CA LYS A 670 9.34 12.10 35.42
C LYS A 670 9.25 13.30 34.49
N TYR A 671 8.45 14.28 34.89
CA TYR A 671 8.21 15.51 34.15
C TYR A 671 8.42 16.73 35.05
N ASN A 672 9.31 17.62 34.65
CA ASN A 672 9.72 18.82 35.37
C ASN A 672 10.08 18.57 36.84
N GLY A 673 10.85 17.50 37.07
CA GLY A 673 11.30 17.11 38.42
C GLY A 673 10.27 16.35 39.25
N ILE A 674 9.03 16.19 38.77
CA ILE A 674 7.93 15.54 39.47
C ILE A 674 7.63 14.19 38.83
N TYR A 675 7.31 13.18 39.65
CA TYR A 675 6.94 11.85 39.19
C TYR A 675 5.41 11.74 39.00
N TYR A 676 5.01 11.20 37.86
CA TYR A 676 3.61 10.99 37.49
C TYR A 676 3.36 9.54 37.07
N LEU A 677 2.16 9.06 37.32
CA LEU A 677 1.56 7.93 36.64
C LEU A 677 0.71 8.46 35.48
N THR A 678 0.83 7.86 34.30
CA THR A 678 0.16 8.23 33.04
C THR A 678 -0.07 6.97 32.20
N GLY A 679 -0.82 7.05 31.10
CA GLY A 679 -1.07 5.92 30.19
C GLY A 679 -1.37 6.31 28.73
N GLY A 680 -1.76 5.33 27.93
CA GLY A 680 -2.42 5.46 26.62
C GLY A 680 -1.52 5.39 25.37
N ALA A 681 -0.22 5.71 25.46
CA ALA A 681 0.50 6.16 24.27
C ALA A 681 1.92 5.58 24.06
N GLU A 682 2.22 4.40 24.58
CA GLU A 682 3.45 3.69 24.18
C GLU A 682 3.18 2.48 23.31
N PHE A 683 2.00 1.85 23.47
CA PHE A 683 1.64 0.65 22.75
C PHE A 683 0.36 0.76 21.93
N ASN A 684 -0.40 1.85 22.01
CA ASN A 684 -1.65 1.93 21.26
C ASN A 684 -1.77 3.27 20.53
N SER A 685 -1.86 3.22 19.20
CA SER A 685 -2.07 4.40 18.35
C SER A 685 -3.50 4.94 18.41
N ASP A 686 -4.43 4.17 18.97
CA ASP A 686 -5.86 4.42 18.92
C ASP A 686 -6.34 5.20 20.15
N PHE A 687 -5.48 5.36 21.17
CA PHE A 687 -5.77 6.14 22.38
C PHE A 687 -5.01 7.47 22.39
N ASP A 688 -5.75 8.55 22.64
CA ASP A 688 -5.18 9.85 22.97
C ASP A 688 -4.26 9.73 24.20
N PRO A 689 -3.20 10.57 24.31
CA PRO A 689 -2.40 10.63 25.52
C PRO A 689 -3.31 10.82 26.73
N GLU A 690 -3.31 9.85 27.64
CA GLU A 690 -4.07 9.97 28.86
C GLU A 690 -3.40 11.01 29.75
N GLY A 691 -4.21 11.72 30.54
CA GLY A 691 -3.69 12.62 31.55
C GLY A 691 -2.85 11.89 32.60
N ALA A 692 -2.36 12.65 33.57
CA ALA A 692 -1.39 12.21 34.54
C ALA A 692 -1.82 12.50 35.97
N VAL A 693 -1.38 11.68 36.92
CA VAL A 693 -1.55 11.91 38.37
C VAL A 693 -0.18 11.84 39.03
N LYS A 694 0.09 12.74 39.98
CA LYS A 694 1.32 12.68 40.77
C LYS A 694 1.38 11.38 41.55
N VAL A 695 2.47 10.63 41.43
CA VAL A 695 2.60 9.35 42.15
C VAL A 695 2.55 9.52 43.67
N SER A 696 2.98 10.68 44.20
CA SER A 696 2.89 11.01 45.63
C SER A 696 1.46 11.07 46.17
N ASP A 697 0.48 11.26 45.28
CA ASP A 697 -0.93 11.37 45.63
C ASP A 697 -1.64 10.01 45.54
N ILE A 698 -0.95 8.95 45.09
CA ILE A 698 -1.50 7.61 44.96
C ILE A 698 -1.43 6.87 46.30
N ILE A 699 -2.57 6.32 46.70
CA ILE A 699 -2.73 5.48 47.90
C ILE A 699 -2.52 4.01 47.53
N SER A 700 -3.20 3.54 46.49
CA SER A 700 -3.13 2.15 46.01
C SER A 700 -3.49 2.05 44.53
N MET A 701 -3.18 0.91 43.91
CA MET A 701 -3.50 0.58 42.52
C MET A 701 -4.18 -0.79 42.46
N THR A 702 -5.08 -0.99 41.50
CA THR A 702 -5.77 -2.27 41.22
C THR A 702 -5.97 -2.46 39.72
N SER A 703 -5.94 -3.71 39.26
CA SER A 703 -6.25 -4.09 37.87
C SER A 703 -7.73 -4.42 37.65
N LYS A 704 -8.50 -4.57 38.73
CA LYS A 704 -9.96 -4.79 38.66
C LYS A 704 -10.69 -3.47 38.79
N LEU A 705 -11.69 -3.25 37.91
CA LEU A 705 -12.63 -2.13 38.02
C LEU A 705 -13.25 -2.17 39.43
N PRO A 706 -13.00 -1.17 40.27
CA PRO A 706 -13.57 -1.13 41.61
C PRO A 706 -15.09 -0.91 41.50
N ARG A 707 -15.87 -1.80 42.12
CA ARG A 707 -17.34 -1.66 42.24
C ARG A 707 -17.70 -0.58 43.25
#